data_AF-A0A970GHF3-F1
#
_entry.id   AF-A0A970GHF3-F1
#
_cell.length_a   1.000
_cell.length_b   1.000
_cell.length_c   1.000
_cell.angle_alpha   90.00
_cell.angle_beta   90.00
_cell.angle_gamma   90.00
#
_symmetry.space_group_name_H-M   'P 1'
#
loop_
_entity.id
_entity.type
_entity.pdbx_description
1 polymer ?
#
loop_
_entity_poly.entity_id
_entity_poly.type
_entity_poly.pdbx_seq_one_letter_code
_entity_poly.pdbx_strand_id
1 'polypeptide(L)'
;MSRSKGSREPAVFEFHIAGRVRQKYEVDEALFATDGRVIFADFLTVRQLVFRMNARRAPQKHVYPGELNAAGLLDEVYHLLLREYEKQINPRVFHKTEEWLSQALGGEKLRRLLLDFTLEFPPLEVYRGKMTATGWLSGQTGERSHSSMGIEELLMLLLANMNPATLRFRDLFDRQYLKNQTVLDELMAGLESFFVHEPPFGPEKQDIITLLKAPMLVAPEDLNAQLDYVMSRWKTFLPDDFVIRILKGKDLMKEDMRLEEDGGGDTPSFVPFYKGQQGAGAAFLGKSGYDYVGDSNKDYDEHEAFTQDTHWMPRVVLMAKNTWVWLDQLSKKYQRDIRRLDQIPDEELDELARWNFNGLWLIGIWERSNASRRIKHIMGFTDAVSSAYSLYDYRIAHDLGGEEAYQNLNERARARGIRLASDMVPNHTGIYSKWVIEHPDYFIQSRVPPFPAYKFTGENLSEHPDLEIRIDDGYFSKTDAAVVFQRVDRRNGDVRYIYHGNDGTNMPWNDTAQLDMIKQEVREAVIQTIFEVARRFSIIRFDAAMTLAKKHFARLWYPRPGTGGDIPSRADHSMSQAQFDALFPVEFWREVVDRMNETMPETLLLAEAFWFMEGYFVRTLGMHRVYNSAFMHMLKNEENDKYRDLITNTLEFEPEILKRYVNFMSNPDEETAIRQFGTGDKYFGVCVLMSTLPGLPMFAHGQVEGYTEKYGMEYQRAYYNELPQQWLVEKHQREIFPLLSKRYLFSEVEHFNFFDFQDDAGFLNENVMAYTNRFGIERALVLFNNKYEEASGRIINSAPKLQKGGDGTQTRELQLGEALGLNGGQGYYYSMKEHISGHEYLKSGRELHEQGLHWHLNGFEYLIFWEFREIFDVTGIYERLHYNLAGQGVASIEQARKELELEQVYAAFEPLFLPDVIDPFIGSLQDPEIPMKDDPSLEPITSRYRNFVSRVVSHYGLDAREEKAAKSFFESLQGVKATYRFVKDHEAVLADKMQSRRSADADQVPLPGAQGPFRESAMIIMAFYAKEALKRLSENEDQQKALQEALMLRFPLQKVLRSTGKTLEEIDRDVDLLDLLLANGSGVFDLRDALLGGLLPKEKTGKVPLAFEKKLKLVAEMLDDLKMRRYIGANLYEEAWYFSKEKFEELLSWLFSAAIFEYFSKGKEIDGFLSADERTRLVRADLFLLHTLMEFSERAGYQLGALKNKLEEAGE
;
A
#
# COMPACT_ATOMS: atom_id res chain seq x y z
N MET A 1 62.92 20.67 40.55
CA MET A 1 62.36 21.71 41.44
C MET A 1 61.27 21.08 42.28
N SER A 2 61.52 20.89 43.57
CA SER A 2 60.54 20.38 44.54
C SER A 2 59.46 21.43 44.80
N ARG A 3 58.21 21.15 44.42
CA ARG A 3 57.05 21.88 44.94
C ARG A 3 56.34 20.99 45.96
N SER A 4 56.24 21.53 47.18
CA SER A 4 55.61 20.95 48.35
C SER A 4 54.16 20.55 48.08
N LYS A 5 53.82 19.28 48.35
CA LYS A 5 52.45 18.85 48.62
C LYS A 5 52.00 19.46 49.95
N GLY A 6 51.31 20.59 49.88
CA GLY A 6 50.38 21.03 50.91
C GLY A 6 48.99 21.01 50.28
N SER A 7 48.27 19.90 50.40
CA SER A 7 46.85 19.82 50.03
C SER A 7 46.07 20.66 51.04
N ARG A 8 45.83 21.93 50.74
CA ARG A 8 44.80 22.72 51.41
C ARG A 8 43.46 22.25 50.87
N GLU A 9 42.66 21.59 51.71
CA GLU A 9 41.30 21.20 51.36
C GLU A 9 40.48 22.45 50.99
N PRO A 10 39.73 22.42 49.87
CA PRO A 10 38.82 23.51 49.52
C PRO A 10 37.69 23.63 50.56
N ALA A 11 37.19 24.85 50.76
CA ALA A 11 35.98 25.07 51.57
C ALA A 11 34.78 24.29 50.99
N VAL A 12 34.01 23.68 51.88
CA VAL A 12 32.93 22.70 51.63
C VAL A 12 31.57 23.35 51.82
N PHE A 13 30.67 23.27 50.81
CA PHE A 13 29.33 23.88 50.85
C PHE A 13 28.22 22.85 50.55
N GLU A 14 27.11 22.86 51.28
CA GLU A 14 26.10 21.78 51.31
C GLU A 14 24.68 22.28 51.01
N PHE A 15 23.93 21.60 50.12
CA PHE A 15 22.48 21.82 50.02
C PHE A 15 21.80 21.53 51.37
N HIS A 16 21.13 22.54 51.94
CA HIS A 16 20.66 22.51 53.32
C HIS A 16 19.49 21.58 53.56
N ILE A 17 19.77 20.34 53.95
CA ILE A 17 18.75 19.42 54.45
C ILE A 17 18.79 19.39 55.98
N ALA A 18 17.69 19.75 56.63
CA ALA A 18 17.57 19.76 58.09
C ALA A 18 17.91 18.38 58.68
N GLY A 19 18.65 18.32 59.79
CA GLY A 19 19.13 17.06 60.38
C GLY A 19 18.01 16.09 60.75
N ARG A 20 16.87 16.62 61.23
CA ARG A 20 15.64 15.88 61.50
C ARG A 20 15.02 15.28 60.22
N VAL A 21 15.17 15.97 59.09
CA VAL A 21 14.64 15.56 57.78
C VAL A 21 15.55 14.52 57.14
N ARG A 22 16.88 14.66 57.31
CA ARG A 22 17.86 13.62 56.95
C ARG A 22 17.49 12.28 57.59
N GLN A 23 17.12 12.28 58.87
CA GLN A 23 16.61 11.09 59.57
C GLN A 23 15.22 10.66 59.08
N LYS A 24 14.29 11.61 58.91
CA LYS A 24 12.91 11.34 58.46
C LYS A 24 12.83 10.68 57.10
N TYR A 25 13.74 10.96 56.17
CA TYR A 25 13.73 10.38 54.82
C TYR A 25 14.90 9.42 54.56
N GLU A 26 15.71 9.14 55.58
CA GLU A 26 16.90 8.29 55.49
C GLU A 26 17.81 8.73 54.34
N VAL A 27 18.18 10.02 54.30
CA VAL A 27 18.99 10.59 53.23
C VAL A 27 20.35 9.88 53.17
N ASP A 28 20.72 9.35 52.00
CA ASP A 28 21.97 8.60 51.81
C ASP A 28 23.20 9.51 51.98
N GLU A 29 24.24 9.02 52.66
CA GLU A 29 25.51 9.75 52.79
C GLU A 29 26.27 9.86 51.45
N ALA A 30 25.93 9.04 50.44
CA ALA A 30 26.47 9.13 49.09
C ALA A 30 25.96 10.37 48.31
N LEU A 31 24.89 11.02 48.78
CA LEU A 31 24.48 12.34 48.27
C LEU A 31 25.50 13.43 48.60
N PHE A 32 26.53 13.12 49.40
CA PHE A 32 27.58 14.04 49.79
C PHE A 32 28.91 13.63 49.12
N ALA A 33 29.60 14.60 48.52
CA ALA A 33 30.92 14.44 47.93
C ALA A 33 31.95 13.95 48.96
N THR A 34 33.11 13.47 48.48
CA THR A 34 34.27 13.22 49.36
C THR A 34 34.78 14.48 50.05
N ASP A 35 34.39 15.66 49.57
CA ASP A 35 34.60 16.96 50.20
C ASP A 35 33.31 17.57 50.75
N GLY A 36 32.30 16.76 51.10
CA GLY A 36 31.11 17.17 51.85
C GLY A 36 30.05 17.98 51.11
N ARG A 37 30.16 18.27 49.80
CA ARG A 37 29.10 18.98 49.04
C ARG A 37 27.94 18.08 48.66
N VAL A 38 26.69 18.55 48.62
CA VAL A 38 25.57 17.73 48.13
C VAL A 38 25.69 17.59 46.60
N ILE A 39 25.95 16.38 46.14
CA ILE A 39 26.06 16.02 44.73
C ILE A 39 24.72 15.39 44.33
N PHE A 40 23.85 16.15 43.66
CA PHE A 40 22.77 15.55 42.86
C PHE A 40 23.28 15.07 41.49
N ALA A 41 24.56 14.72 41.36
CA ALA A 41 25.12 14.24 40.08
C ALA A 41 24.74 12.80 39.74
N ASP A 42 24.18 12.04 40.68
CA ASP A 42 23.64 10.71 40.41
C ASP A 42 22.10 10.72 40.45
N PHE A 43 21.49 10.55 39.29
CA PHE A 43 20.04 10.52 39.13
C PHE A 43 19.40 9.36 39.88
N LEU A 44 20.08 8.22 40.01
CA LEU A 44 19.58 7.10 40.80
C LEU A 44 19.40 7.49 42.27
N THR A 45 20.40 8.14 42.86
CA THR A 45 20.33 8.57 44.26
C THR A 45 19.24 9.65 44.47
N VAL A 46 19.03 10.55 43.50
CA VAL A 46 17.92 11.52 43.53
C VAL A 46 16.56 10.80 43.48
N ARG A 47 16.38 9.85 42.56
CA ARG A 47 15.16 9.03 42.45
C ARG A 47 14.89 8.26 43.75
N GLN A 48 15.93 7.71 44.40
CA GLN A 48 15.80 7.02 45.68
C GLN A 48 15.32 7.94 46.82
N LEU A 49 15.89 9.15 46.91
CA LEU A 49 15.47 10.14 47.89
C LEU A 49 14.00 10.54 47.67
N VAL A 50 13.63 10.88 46.43
CA VAL A 50 12.26 11.23 46.07
C VAL A 50 11.28 10.08 46.35
N PHE A 51 11.65 8.85 46.02
CA PHE A 51 10.84 7.67 46.34
C PHE A 51 10.58 7.53 47.86
N ARG A 52 11.61 7.67 48.69
CA ARG A 52 11.48 7.63 50.17
C ARG A 52 10.64 8.81 50.69
N MET A 53 10.75 9.98 50.08
CA MET A 53 9.94 11.15 50.40
C MET A 53 8.47 10.94 50.08
N ASN A 54 8.16 10.53 48.85
CA ASN A 54 6.79 10.32 48.37
C ASN A 54 6.09 9.18 49.09
N ALA A 55 6.81 8.12 49.49
CA ALA A 55 6.28 7.03 50.31
C ALA A 55 5.74 7.50 51.69
N ARG A 56 6.24 8.63 52.21
CA ARG A 56 5.82 9.21 53.50
C ARG A 56 5.01 10.50 53.33
N ARG A 57 4.61 10.85 52.10
CA ARG A 57 3.83 12.04 51.75
C ARG A 57 2.49 11.64 51.12
N ALA A 58 1.50 12.50 51.28
CA ALA A 58 0.24 12.36 50.58
C ALA A 58 0.43 12.68 49.07
N PRO A 59 -0.33 12.04 48.14
CA PRO A 59 -0.15 12.18 46.69
C PRO A 59 -0.07 13.64 46.19
N GLN A 60 -0.92 14.52 46.71
CA GLN A 60 -0.96 15.95 46.39
C GLN A 60 0.29 16.75 46.82
N LYS A 61 1.23 16.12 47.54
CA LYS A 61 2.52 16.68 47.95
C LYS A 61 3.70 15.88 47.40
N HIS A 62 3.44 14.97 46.46
CA HIS A 62 4.50 14.25 45.77
C HIS A 62 5.37 15.22 45.00
N VAL A 63 6.65 14.87 44.91
CA VAL A 63 7.67 15.64 44.22
C VAL A 63 8.35 14.79 43.18
N TYR A 64 8.96 15.43 42.19
CA TYR A 64 9.62 14.74 41.08
C TYR A 64 11.16 14.82 41.18
N PRO A 65 11.89 13.78 40.75
CA PRO A 65 13.36 13.75 40.76
C PRO A 65 14.02 14.93 40.05
N GLY A 66 13.54 15.29 38.87
CA GLY A 66 14.03 16.39 38.06
C GLY A 66 13.85 17.75 38.72
N GLU A 67 12.69 17.99 39.34
CA GLU A 67 12.46 19.24 40.11
C GLU A 67 13.42 19.35 41.31
N LEU A 68 13.65 18.25 42.05
CA LEU A 68 14.60 18.25 43.17
C LEU A 68 16.05 18.46 42.69
N ASN A 69 16.42 17.80 41.60
CA ASN A 69 17.73 17.95 40.95
C ASN A 69 17.96 19.40 40.50
N ALA A 70 16.96 20.02 39.87
CA ALA A 70 17.03 21.40 39.41
C ALA A 70 17.18 22.40 40.57
N ALA A 71 16.45 22.20 41.67
CA ALA A 71 16.60 23.02 42.87
C ALA A 71 18.03 22.94 43.45
N GLY A 72 18.62 21.75 43.47
CA GLY A 72 20.00 21.55 43.89
C GLY A 72 21.03 22.15 42.92
N LEU A 73 20.79 22.05 41.61
CA LEU A 73 21.66 22.68 40.60
C LEU A 73 21.64 24.21 40.73
N LEU A 74 20.49 24.83 41.00
CA LEU A 74 20.39 26.28 41.23
C LEU A 74 21.20 26.72 42.47
N ASP A 75 21.11 25.96 43.55
CA ASP A 75 21.89 26.20 44.77
C ASP A 75 23.40 26.15 44.49
N GLU A 76 23.86 25.11 43.77
CA GLU A 76 25.26 25.01 43.36
C GLU A 76 25.69 26.16 42.43
N VAL A 77 24.83 26.62 41.51
CA VAL A 77 25.09 27.80 40.66
C VAL A 77 25.31 29.05 41.51
N TYR A 78 24.51 29.26 42.54
CA TYR A 78 24.62 30.42 43.42
C TYR A 78 25.94 30.42 44.18
N HIS A 79 26.37 29.28 44.72
CA HIS A 79 27.70 29.15 45.32
C HIS A 79 28.84 29.40 44.33
N LEU A 80 28.74 28.91 43.11
CA LEU A 80 29.76 29.15 42.07
C LEU A 80 29.87 30.64 41.74
N LEU A 81 28.75 31.34 41.60
CA LEU A 81 28.74 32.78 41.34
C LEU A 81 29.31 33.59 42.50
N LEU A 82 28.95 33.26 43.75
CA LEU A 82 29.50 33.91 44.95
C LEU A 82 31.01 33.67 45.08
N ARG A 83 31.47 32.47 44.74
CA ARG A 83 32.89 32.15 44.73
C ARG A 83 33.65 32.91 43.66
N GLU A 84 33.06 33.06 42.47
CA GLU A 84 33.68 33.82 41.38
C GLU A 84 33.71 35.32 41.71
N TYR A 85 32.64 35.83 42.33
CA TYR A 85 32.58 37.18 42.86
C TYR A 85 33.67 37.46 43.91
N GLU A 86 33.83 36.57 44.90
CA GLU A 86 34.88 36.72 45.92
C GLU A 86 36.28 36.66 45.30
N LYS A 87 36.52 35.75 44.35
CA LYS A 87 37.85 35.58 43.75
C LYS A 87 38.25 36.72 42.81
N GLN A 88 37.34 37.14 41.94
CA GLN A 88 37.66 38.06 40.85
C GLN A 88 37.46 39.53 41.24
N ILE A 89 36.44 39.83 42.04
CA ILE A 89 35.95 41.20 42.23
C ILE A 89 36.15 41.68 43.66
N ASN A 90 35.76 40.89 44.66
CA ASN A 90 35.74 41.31 46.06
C ASN A 90 36.38 40.27 47.02
N PRO A 91 37.72 40.20 47.09
CA PRO A 91 38.42 39.27 47.97
C PRO A 91 38.04 39.43 49.44
N ARG A 92 37.79 38.30 50.12
CA ARG A 92 37.37 38.21 51.52
C ARG A 92 36.03 38.89 51.81
N VAL A 93 35.14 38.98 50.83
CA VAL A 93 33.82 39.64 51.01
C VAL A 93 33.06 39.08 52.19
N PHE A 94 33.03 37.75 52.39
CA PHE A 94 32.29 37.14 53.49
C PHE A 94 32.86 37.46 54.87
N HIS A 95 34.17 37.71 54.99
CA HIS A 95 34.75 38.22 56.23
C HIS A 95 34.28 39.66 56.52
N LYS A 96 34.24 40.53 55.50
CA LYS A 96 33.69 41.89 55.63
C LYS A 96 32.21 41.85 55.98
N THR A 97 31.46 40.93 55.38
CA THR A 97 30.05 40.69 55.68
C THR A 97 29.86 40.22 57.11
N GLU A 98 30.71 39.32 57.62
CA GLU A 98 30.67 38.86 59.02
C GLU A 98 30.92 40.01 60.01
N GLU A 99 31.89 40.89 59.73
CA GLU A 99 32.16 42.09 60.54
C GLU A 99 30.99 43.08 60.50
N TRP A 100 30.44 43.34 59.32
CA TRP A 100 29.27 44.21 59.12
C TRP A 100 28.04 43.69 59.88
N LEU A 101 27.70 42.41 59.69
CA LEU A 101 26.56 41.80 60.38
C LEU A 101 26.77 41.73 61.90
N SER A 102 28.01 41.53 62.36
CA SER A 102 28.32 41.57 63.80
C SER A 102 28.07 42.95 64.41
N GLN A 103 28.31 44.03 63.66
CA GLN A 103 28.01 45.40 64.08
C GLN A 103 26.52 45.73 63.98
N ALA A 104 25.86 45.30 62.91
CA ALA A 104 24.45 45.60 62.65
C ALA A 104 23.48 44.82 63.55
N LEU A 105 23.71 43.51 63.76
CA LEU A 105 22.82 42.62 64.52
C LEU A 105 23.24 42.47 65.99
N GLY A 106 24.52 42.72 66.28
CA GLY A 106 25.19 42.39 67.54
C GLY A 106 25.81 40.99 67.49
N GLY A 107 27.13 40.90 67.71
CA GLY A 107 27.92 39.67 67.54
C GLY A 107 27.42 38.45 68.34
N GLU A 108 26.82 38.65 69.52
CA GLU A 108 26.23 37.54 70.28
C GLU A 108 24.94 37.00 69.62
N LYS A 109 24.11 37.87 69.03
CA LYS A 109 22.91 37.44 68.30
C LYS A 109 23.28 36.67 67.04
N LEU A 110 24.25 37.18 66.26
CA LEU A 110 24.74 36.51 65.06
C LEU A 110 25.33 35.13 65.38
N ARG A 111 26.17 35.03 66.41
CA ARG A 111 26.76 33.75 66.84
C ARG A 111 25.71 32.73 67.30
N ARG A 112 24.67 33.18 68.02
CA ARG A 112 23.56 32.31 68.43
C ARG A 112 22.74 31.83 67.22
N LEU A 113 22.51 32.70 66.23
CA LEU A 113 21.82 32.32 65.00
C LEU A 113 22.61 31.30 64.18
N LEU A 114 23.92 31.52 63.98
CA LEU A 114 24.79 30.56 63.30
C LEU A 114 24.86 29.22 64.04
N LEU A 115 24.84 29.24 65.38
CA LEU A 115 24.78 28.03 66.19
C LEU A 115 23.45 27.29 66.02
N ASP A 116 22.32 28.00 66.04
CA ASP A 116 21.00 27.40 65.82
C ASP A 116 20.90 26.82 64.39
N PHE A 117 21.42 27.54 63.39
CA PHE A 117 21.54 27.06 62.01
C PHE A 117 22.39 25.78 61.91
N THR A 118 23.58 25.77 62.51
CA THR A 118 24.47 24.59 62.49
C THR A 118 23.89 23.39 63.26
N LEU A 119 22.96 23.61 64.20
CA LEU A 119 22.28 22.52 64.91
C LEU A 119 21.12 21.95 64.11
N GLU A 120 20.33 22.80 63.46
CA GLU A 120 19.17 22.39 62.67
C GLU A 120 19.54 21.89 61.27
N PHE A 121 20.55 22.50 60.66
CA PHE A 121 21.15 22.15 59.38
C PHE A 121 22.62 21.77 59.58
N PRO A 122 22.91 20.65 60.27
CA PRO A 122 24.28 20.29 60.63
C PRO A 122 25.10 19.90 59.40
N PRO A 123 26.31 20.48 59.21
CA PRO A 123 27.30 19.96 58.28
C PRO A 123 27.59 18.49 58.56
N LEU A 124 28.04 17.73 57.55
CA LEU A 124 28.18 16.28 57.65
C LEU A 124 29.00 15.80 58.86
N GLU A 125 30.10 16.49 59.20
CA GLU A 125 30.96 16.13 60.35
C GLU A 125 30.30 16.39 61.71
N VAL A 126 29.41 17.39 61.79
CA VAL A 126 28.58 17.66 62.97
C VAL A 126 27.45 16.64 63.07
N TYR A 127 26.81 16.32 61.94
CA TYR A 127 25.75 15.31 61.86
C TYR A 127 26.24 13.92 62.27
N ARG A 128 27.45 13.53 61.85
CA ARG A 128 28.13 12.27 62.24
C ARG A 128 28.60 12.24 63.70
N GLY A 129 28.46 13.33 64.44
CA GLY A 129 28.93 13.43 65.82
C GLY A 129 30.46 13.43 65.96
N LYS A 130 31.21 13.63 64.87
CA LYS A 130 32.68 13.71 64.91
C LYS A 130 33.17 15.01 65.55
N MET A 131 32.33 16.05 65.52
CA MET A 131 32.61 17.38 66.04
C MET A 131 31.32 18.04 66.57
N THR A 132 31.44 18.91 67.58
CA THR A 132 30.30 19.68 68.08
C THR A 132 30.01 20.89 67.18
N ALA A 133 28.75 21.35 67.09
CA ALA A 133 28.39 22.54 66.31
C ALA A 133 29.18 23.80 66.73
N THR A 134 29.44 23.95 68.04
CA THR A 134 30.29 25.03 68.58
C THR A 134 31.76 24.89 68.20
N GLY A 135 32.26 23.64 68.16
CA GLY A 135 33.61 23.32 67.70
C GLY A 135 33.78 23.56 66.20
N TRP A 136 32.74 23.27 65.40
CA TRP A 136 32.72 23.56 63.98
C TRP A 136 32.75 25.05 63.73
N LEU A 137 31.84 25.85 64.30
CA LEU A 137 31.81 27.31 64.08
C LEU A 137 33.10 28.04 64.49
N SER A 138 33.86 27.49 65.44
CA SER A 138 35.15 28.06 65.86
C SER A 138 36.33 27.65 64.96
N GLY A 139 36.08 26.81 63.97
CA GLY A 139 37.07 26.30 63.03
C GLY A 139 37.20 27.13 61.75
N GLN A 140 38.09 26.67 60.87
CA GLN A 140 38.32 27.24 59.55
C GLN A 140 38.68 26.12 58.57
N THR A 141 38.26 26.25 57.31
CA THR A 141 38.66 25.37 56.21
C THR A 141 39.33 26.21 55.13
N GLY A 142 40.58 25.87 54.79
CA GLY A 142 41.40 26.68 53.90
C GLY A 142 41.64 28.09 54.46
N GLU A 143 41.16 29.11 53.74
CA GLU A 143 41.28 30.54 54.13
C GLU A 143 39.96 31.14 54.64
N ARG A 144 38.88 30.35 54.74
CA ARG A 144 37.56 30.80 55.19
C ARG A 144 37.26 30.29 56.61
N SER A 145 36.72 31.17 57.46
CA SER A 145 36.17 30.78 58.76
C SER A 145 34.86 30.01 58.56
N HIS A 146 34.58 29.03 59.43
CA HIS A 146 33.30 28.32 59.37
C HIS A 146 32.11 29.24 59.69
N SER A 147 32.32 30.33 60.43
CA SER A 147 31.32 31.39 60.61
C SER A 147 30.96 32.09 59.29
N SER A 148 31.95 32.49 58.49
CA SER A 148 31.73 33.10 57.17
C SER A 148 31.04 32.11 56.21
N MET A 149 31.40 30.82 56.27
CA MET A 149 30.70 29.77 55.54
C MET A 149 29.24 29.65 56.00
N GLY A 150 28.99 29.62 57.31
CA GLY A 150 27.64 29.59 57.86
C GLY A 150 26.77 30.79 57.45
N ILE A 151 27.36 31.97 57.21
CA ILE A 151 26.62 33.14 56.68
C ILE A 151 26.22 32.94 55.21
N GLU A 152 27.14 32.43 54.37
CA GLU A 152 26.84 32.12 52.97
C GLU A 152 25.72 31.08 52.85
N GLU A 153 25.82 30.02 53.65
CA GLU A 153 24.84 28.94 53.71
C GLU A 153 23.48 29.42 54.24
N LEU A 154 23.49 30.28 55.27
CA LEU A 154 22.27 30.91 55.75
C LEU A 154 21.62 31.80 54.67
N LEU A 155 22.41 32.46 53.80
CA LEU A 155 21.91 33.18 52.64
C LEU A 155 21.28 32.22 51.61
N MET A 156 21.90 31.08 51.32
CA MET A 156 21.32 30.07 50.41
C MET A 156 19.98 29.54 50.93
N LEU A 157 19.90 29.22 52.23
CA LEU A 157 18.66 28.84 52.90
C LEU A 157 17.56 29.87 52.65
N LEU A 158 17.89 31.16 52.78
CA LEU A 158 16.92 32.25 52.65
C LEU A 158 16.47 32.45 51.21
N LEU A 159 17.40 32.40 50.25
CA LEU A 159 17.08 32.43 48.82
C LEU A 159 16.19 31.24 48.42
N ALA A 160 16.49 30.04 48.90
CA ALA A 160 15.67 28.85 48.66
C ALA A 160 14.25 28.97 49.24
N ASN A 161 14.08 29.59 50.41
CA ASN A 161 12.75 29.82 51.01
C ASN A 161 11.95 30.95 50.32
N MET A 162 12.64 31.91 49.68
CA MET A 162 12.03 33.00 48.92
C MET A 162 11.53 32.55 47.54
N ASN A 163 12.15 31.53 46.95
CA ASN A 163 11.82 31.03 45.62
C ASN A 163 10.47 30.27 45.64
N PRO A 164 9.42 30.73 44.94
CA PRO A 164 8.13 30.03 44.92
C PRO A 164 8.23 28.65 44.26
N ALA A 165 9.11 28.46 43.28
CA ALA A 165 9.27 27.19 42.58
C ALA A 165 9.79 26.04 43.46
N THR A 166 10.37 26.34 44.64
CA THR A 166 10.92 25.33 45.56
C THR A 166 9.93 24.94 46.68
N LEU A 167 8.70 25.48 46.66
CA LEU A 167 7.66 25.30 47.70
C LEU A 167 7.40 23.83 48.04
N ARG A 168 7.42 22.92 47.04
CA ARG A 168 7.15 21.49 47.23
C ARG A 168 8.25 20.75 48.00
N PHE A 169 9.45 21.33 48.06
CA PHE A 169 10.63 20.81 48.75
C PHE A 169 10.95 21.58 50.03
N ARG A 170 10.13 22.58 50.40
CA ARG A 170 10.42 23.51 51.51
C ARG A 170 10.74 22.81 52.82
N ASP A 171 10.11 21.68 53.12
CA ASP A 171 10.40 20.92 54.34
C ASP A 171 11.85 20.42 54.42
N LEU A 172 12.60 20.31 53.32
CA LEU A 172 14.03 20.00 53.35
C LEU A 172 14.83 21.14 53.99
N PHE A 173 14.47 22.38 53.68
CA PHE A 173 15.21 23.61 54.01
C PHE A 173 14.32 24.67 54.69
N ASP A 174 13.34 24.29 55.52
CA ASP A 174 12.34 25.26 56.01
C ASP A 174 12.98 26.24 57.01
N ARG A 175 12.93 27.55 56.71
CA ARG A 175 13.45 28.57 57.62
C ARG A 175 12.76 28.55 58.98
N GLN A 176 11.53 28.04 59.09
CA GLN A 176 10.77 27.93 60.35
C GLN A 176 11.41 26.99 61.37
N TYR A 177 12.38 26.15 60.98
CA TYR A 177 13.11 25.32 61.93
C TYR A 177 14.05 26.13 62.83
N LEU A 178 14.44 27.35 62.41
CA LEU A 178 15.25 28.26 63.22
C LEU A 178 14.39 29.02 64.23
N LYS A 179 14.89 29.16 65.46
CA LYS A 179 14.10 29.68 66.61
C LYS A 179 13.81 31.17 66.53
N ASN A 180 14.64 31.95 65.83
CA ASN A 180 14.55 33.40 65.83
C ASN A 180 14.38 33.97 64.41
N GLN A 181 13.13 34.01 63.97
CA GLN A 181 12.76 34.51 62.64
C GLN A 181 13.04 36.02 62.48
N THR A 182 12.88 36.81 63.55
CA THR A 182 13.13 38.26 63.50
C THR A 182 14.59 38.56 63.22
N VAL A 183 15.52 37.87 63.89
CA VAL A 183 16.97 38.07 63.63
C VAL A 183 17.37 37.55 62.25
N LEU A 184 16.65 36.57 61.72
CA LEU A 184 16.86 36.06 60.36
C LEU A 184 16.43 37.09 59.29
N ASP A 185 15.32 37.80 59.51
CA ASP A 185 14.88 38.90 58.65
C ASP A 185 15.82 40.12 58.75
N GLU A 186 16.26 40.45 59.97
CA GLU A 186 17.30 41.49 60.18
C GLU A 186 18.62 41.12 59.46
N LEU A 187 18.98 39.84 59.43
CA LEU A 187 20.17 39.35 58.72
C LEU A 187 20.03 39.51 57.20
N MET A 188 18.89 39.16 56.61
CA MET A 188 18.66 39.40 55.16
C MET A 188 18.70 40.88 54.81
N ALA A 189 18.03 41.73 55.59
CA ALA A 189 18.08 43.17 55.38
C ALA A 189 19.51 43.71 55.53
N GLY A 190 20.29 43.16 56.47
CA GLY A 190 21.70 43.48 56.66
C GLY A 190 22.58 43.06 55.48
N LEU A 191 22.35 41.88 54.91
CA LEU A 191 23.04 41.37 53.73
C LEU A 191 22.72 42.21 52.48
N GLU A 192 21.44 42.53 52.26
CA GLU A 192 21.01 43.40 51.16
C GLU A 192 21.65 44.79 51.27
N SER A 193 21.61 45.39 52.46
CA SER A 193 22.21 46.71 52.70
C SER A 193 23.72 46.71 52.49
N PHE A 194 24.42 45.62 52.86
CA PHE A 194 25.86 45.46 52.64
C PHE A 194 26.18 45.39 51.15
N PHE A 195 25.59 44.44 50.43
CA PHE A 195 25.96 44.16 49.04
C PHE A 195 25.57 45.26 48.04
N VAL A 196 24.58 46.10 48.36
CA VAL A 196 24.25 47.30 47.56
C VAL A 196 25.43 48.30 47.49
N HIS A 197 26.30 48.33 48.50
CA HIS A 197 27.45 49.23 48.55
C HIS A 197 28.77 48.58 48.10
N GLU A 198 28.74 47.29 47.74
CA GLU A 198 29.90 46.55 47.25
C GLU A 198 29.95 46.56 45.70
N PRO A 199 31.11 46.23 45.08
CA PRO A 199 31.22 46.29 43.62
C PRO A 199 30.20 45.37 42.91
N PRO A 200 29.58 45.81 41.80
CA PRO A 200 28.59 45.01 41.07
C PRO A 200 29.22 43.81 40.34
N PHE A 201 28.39 42.81 40.01
CA PHE A 201 28.79 41.56 39.35
C PHE A 201 27.84 41.14 38.23
N GLY A 202 28.31 40.23 37.35
CA GLY A 202 27.52 39.64 36.27
C GLY A 202 27.28 40.56 35.06
N PRO A 203 26.51 40.07 34.06
CA PRO A 203 26.37 40.72 32.76
C PRO A 203 25.64 42.07 32.82
N GLU A 204 24.73 42.24 33.78
CA GLU A 204 23.91 43.44 33.97
C GLU A 204 24.51 44.43 34.98
N LYS A 205 25.69 44.14 35.54
CA LYS A 205 26.40 44.97 36.54
C LYS A 205 25.50 45.39 37.71
N GLN A 206 24.87 44.42 38.36
CA GLN A 206 24.00 44.61 39.53
C GLN A 206 24.68 44.10 40.81
N ASP A 207 24.11 44.41 41.98
CA ASP A 207 24.59 43.83 43.24
C ASP A 207 24.34 42.31 43.28
N ILE A 208 25.15 41.58 44.05
CA ILE A 208 25.14 40.12 44.02
C ILE A 208 23.82 39.52 44.51
N ILE A 209 23.11 40.17 45.44
CA ILE A 209 21.84 39.65 45.97
C ILE A 209 20.73 39.81 44.93
N THR A 210 20.66 40.96 44.25
CA THR A 210 19.74 41.17 43.12
C THR A 210 20.04 40.19 41.99
N LEU A 211 21.33 39.92 41.71
CA LEU A 211 21.73 38.93 40.72
C LEU A 211 21.23 37.52 41.05
N LEU A 212 21.42 37.05 42.29
CA LEU A 212 20.97 35.71 42.70
C LEU A 212 19.44 35.58 42.75
N LYS A 213 18.69 36.67 42.94
CA LYS A 213 17.23 36.69 42.87
C LYS A 213 16.68 36.74 41.44
N ALA A 214 17.49 37.09 40.44
CA ALA A 214 17.00 37.31 39.08
C ALA A 214 16.26 36.09 38.47
N PRO A 215 16.73 34.83 38.59
CA PRO A 215 16.02 33.68 38.03
C PRO A 215 14.60 33.52 38.61
N MET A 216 14.47 33.57 39.94
CA MET A 216 13.17 33.43 40.62
C MET A 216 12.23 34.63 40.43
N LEU A 217 12.75 35.79 40.01
CA LEU A 217 11.91 36.94 39.65
C LEU A 217 11.39 36.84 38.21
N VAL A 218 12.20 36.29 37.29
CA VAL A 218 11.82 36.12 35.88
C VAL A 218 10.86 34.93 35.70
N ALA A 219 11.10 33.83 36.40
CA ALA A 219 10.30 32.62 36.32
C ALA A 219 9.97 32.09 37.73
N PRO A 220 9.01 32.70 38.44
CA PRO A 220 8.80 32.45 39.87
C PRO A 220 8.33 31.03 40.21
N GLU A 221 7.61 30.37 39.32
CA GLU A 221 6.97 29.06 39.60
C GLU A 221 7.59 27.90 38.81
N ASP A 222 8.63 28.15 38.00
CA ASP A 222 9.19 27.16 37.07
C ASP A 222 10.72 27.04 37.19
N LEU A 223 11.20 25.94 37.78
CA LEU A 223 12.63 25.65 37.96
C LEU A 223 13.36 25.43 36.62
N ASN A 224 12.69 24.88 35.60
CA ASN A 224 13.29 24.64 34.30
C ASN A 224 13.53 25.99 33.58
N ALA A 225 12.56 26.90 33.62
CA ALA A 225 12.71 28.26 33.11
C ALA A 225 13.77 29.08 33.88
N GLN A 226 13.92 28.85 35.19
CA GLN A 226 15.01 29.42 35.98
C GLN A 226 16.38 28.92 35.49
N LEU A 227 16.54 27.62 35.23
CA LEU A 227 17.77 27.08 34.64
C LEU A 227 18.02 27.59 33.22
N ASP A 228 16.99 27.86 32.42
CA ASP A 228 17.12 28.51 31.11
C ASP A 228 17.64 29.95 31.21
N TYR A 229 17.19 30.69 32.22
CA TYR A 229 17.75 32.00 32.52
C TYR A 229 19.25 31.90 32.86
N VAL A 230 19.64 30.94 33.71
CA VAL A 230 21.05 30.67 34.05
C VAL A 230 21.88 30.34 32.80
N MET A 231 21.38 29.43 31.95
CA MET A 231 22.09 28.98 30.75
C MET A 231 22.23 30.08 29.68
N SER A 232 21.25 30.98 29.57
CA SER A 232 21.29 32.09 28.61
C SER A 232 22.13 33.27 29.07
N ARG A 233 22.15 33.58 30.38
CA ARG A 233 22.80 34.79 30.92
C ARG A 233 24.12 34.52 31.64
N TRP A 234 24.30 33.35 32.25
CA TRP A 234 25.40 33.07 33.18
C TRP A 234 26.34 31.95 32.74
N LYS A 235 26.10 31.31 31.59
CA LYS A 235 26.93 30.21 31.06
C LYS A 235 28.44 30.50 31.05
N THR A 236 28.86 31.74 30.78
CA THR A 236 30.28 32.14 30.75
C THR A 236 30.96 32.14 32.12
N PHE A 237 30.19 32.16 33.21
CA PHE A 237 30.70 32.12 34.59
C PHE A 237 30.68 30.69 35.17
N LEU A 238 30.16 29.72 34.43
CA LEU A 238 30.05 28.33 34.86
C LEU A 238 31.15 27.48 34.19
N PRO A 239 31.78 26.55 34.93
CA PRO A 239 32.66 25.54 34.34
C PRO A 239 31.94 24.69 33.28
N ASP A 240 32.64 24.26 32.23
CA ASP A 240 32.05 23.48 31.13
C ASP A 240 31.41 22.16 31.59
N ASP A 241 32.03 21.48 32.57
CA ASP A 241 31.48 20.27 33.17
C ASP A 241 30.17 20.53 33.91
N PHE A 242 30.03 21.71 34.51
CA PHE A 242 28.81 22.14 35.20
C PHE A 242 27.68 22.48 34.23
N VAL A 243 28.01 23.09 33.09
CA VAL A 243 27.04 23.33 31.99
C VAL A 243 26.43 22.00 31.52
N ILE A 244 27.24 20.95 31.37
CA ILE A 244 26.75 19.61 31.02
C ILE A 244 25.82 19.06 32.10
N ARG A 245 26.12 19.26 33.39
CA ARG A 245 25.23 18.84 34.50
C ARG A 245 23.87 19.53 34.46
N ILE A 246 23.83 20.83 34.17
CA ILE A 246 22.56 21.56 33.99
C ILE A 246 21.76 20.95 32.84
N LEU A 247 22.40 20.73 31.69
CA LEU A 247 21.75 20.13 30.53
C LEU A 247 21.17 18.75 30.85
N LYS A 248 21.92 17.88 31.53
CA LYS A 248 21.41 16.57 31.99
C LYS A 248 20.26 16.69 32.98
N GLY A 249 20.33 17.64 33.94
CA GLY A 249 19.25 17.87 34.91
C GLY A 249 17.95 18.32 34.24
N LYS A 250 18.05 19.14 33.19
CA LYS A 250 16.91 19.51 32.34
C LYS A 250 16.35 18.32 31.57
N ASP A 251 17.19 17.39 31.12
CA ASP A 251 16.74 16.16 30.47
C ASP A 251 15.92 15.28 31.44
N LEU A 252 16.37 15.17 32.69
CA LEU A 252 15.63 14.46 33.75
C LEU A 252 14.25 15.10 34.01
N MET A 253 14.17 16.45 34.04
CA MET A 253 12.88 17.14 34.19
C MET A 253 11.91 16.87 33.04
N LYS A 254 12.42 16.78 31.80
CA LYS A 254 11.60 16.44 30.63
C LYS A 254 11.07 15.00 30.71
N GLU A 255 11.89 14.07 31.20
CA GLU A 255 11.51 12.67 31.42
C GLU A 255 10.35 12.56 32.44
N ASP A 256 10.43 13.31 33.54
CA ASP A 256 9.39 13.32 34.58
C ASP A 256 8.03 13.84 34.08
N MET A 257 8.01 14.84 33.20
CA MET A 257 6.78 15.39 32.61
C MET A 257 6.11 14.42 31.62
N ARG A 258 6.90 13.57 30.93
CA ARG A 258 6.38 12.62 29.92
C ARG A 258 5.69 11.41 30.53
N LEU A 259 5.95 11.09 31.81
CA LEU A 259 5.29 10.01 32.54
C LEU A 259 3.80 10.29 32.84
N GLU A 260 3.29 11.50 32.55
CA GLU A 260 1.89 11.89 32.76
C GLU A 260 1.01 11.89 31.49
N GLU A 261 1.60 11.77 30.29
CA GLU A 261 0.87 11.75 29.02
C GLU A 261 0.75 10.32 28.46
N ASP A 262 -0.41 9.69 28.72
CA ASP A 262 -0.87 8.47 28.07
C ASP A 262 -1.27 8.75 26.61
N GLY A 263 -0.70 8.01 25.66
CA GLY A 263 -1.28 7.87 24.32
C GLY A 263 -0.28 7.70 23.19
N GLY A 264 -0.10 6.45 22.74
CA GLY A 264 0.47 6.16 21.43
C GLY A 264 -0.39 6.82 20.35
N GLY A 265 0.16 7.85 19.72
CA GLY A 265 -0.45 8.53 18.58
C GLY A 265 0.15 8.00 17.28
N ASP A 266 -0.72 7.78 16.30
CA ASP A 266 -0.40 7.42 14.92
C ASP A 266 0.86 8.13 14.40
N THR A 267 1.73 7.41 13.69
CA THR A 267 2.84 8.01 12.95
C THR A 267 2.27 9.06 11.99
N PRO A 268 2.58 10.36 12.17
CA PRO A 268 1.99 11.36 11.31
C PRO A 268 2.65 11.29 9.92
N SER A 269 1.84 11.33 8.87
CA SER A 269 2.27 11.30 7.47
C SER A 269 2.70 12.71 7.02
N PHE A 270 3.98 12.92 6.73
CA PHE A 270 4.49 14.18 6.19
C PHE A 270 5.29 13.99 4.89
N VAL A 271 5.54 15.09 4.18
CA VAL A 271 6.31 15.14 2.93
C VAL A 271 7.73 15.65 3.21
N PRO A 272 8.80 14.90 2.91
CA PRO A 272 10.17 15.37 3.05
C PRO A 272 10.53 16.42 1.98
N PHE A 273 11.18 17.51 2.40
CA PHE A 273 11.77 18.53 1.53
C PHE A 273 13.30 18.38 1.50
N TYR A 274 13.90 18.17 0.32
CA TYR A 274 15.30 17.74 0.20
C TYR A 274 16.31 18.85 -0.17
N LYS A 275 15.93 20.14 -0.22
CA LYS A 275 16.81 21.21 -0.71
C LYS A 275 17.11 22.32 0.31
N GLY A 276 18.40 22.54 0.57
CA GLY A 276 18.93 23.76 1.16
C GLY A 276 18.87 24.92 0.16
N GLN A 277 18.06 25.93 0.46
CA GLN A 277 18.35 27.30 0.03
C GLN A 277 19.22 27.95 1.11
N GLN A 278 20.52 28.07 0.83
CA GLN A 278 21.36 29.01 1.55
C GLN A 278 20.89 30.43 1.18
N GLY A 279 20.29 31.12 2.15
CA GLY A 279 20.15 32.59 2.12
C GLY A 279 18.81 33.13 1.64
N ALA A 280 17.75 32.95 2.44
CA ALA A 280 16.75 33.98 2.70
C ALA A 280 15.93 33.53 3.92
N GLY A 281 15.76 34.41 4.90
CA GLY A 281 14.96 34.13 6.09
C GLY A 281 13.52 33.77 5.73
N ALA A 282 12.92 32.93 6.58
CA ALA A 282 11.60 32.30 6.45
C ALA A 282 11.57 31.15 5.44
N ALA A 283 11.71 29.94 5.98
CA ALA A 283 11.24 28.71 5.35
C ALA A 283 9.84 28.95 4.76
N PHE A 284 9.66 28.66 3.47
CA PHE A 284 8.32 28.57 2.92
C PHE A 284 7.64 27.38 3.59
N LEU A 285 6.72 27.74 4.47
CA LEU A 285 5.63 26.91 4.96
C LEU A 285 4.99 26.17 3.78
N GLY A 286 5.26 24.87 3.66
CA GLY A 286 4.19 23.96 3.26
C GLY A 286 3.02 24.14 4.23
N LYS A 287 1.78 23.94 3.76
CA LYS A 287 0.53 24.23 4.52
C LYS A 287 0.38 23.46 5.85
N SER A 288 1.39 22.71 6.31
CA SER A 288 1.41 21.92 7.54
C SER A 288 2.16 22.55 8.73
N GLY A 289 2.96 23.62 8.54
CA GLY A 289 3.45 24.44 9.66
C GLY A 289 4.40 23.81 10.70
N TYR A 290 5.10 22.71 10.39
CA TYR A 290 6.11 22.14 11.30
C TYR A 290 7.48 21.97 10.62
N ASP A 291 8.52 22.54 11.23
CA ASP A 291 9.92 22.51 10.77
C ASP A 291 10.73 21.45 11.55
N TYR A 292 10.81 20.24 10.99
CA TYR A 292 11.70 19.16 11.49
C TYR A 292 13.02 19.07 10.71
N VAL A 293 13.20 19.85 9.64
CA VAL A 293 14.41 19.86 8.79
C VAL A 293 15.52 20.73 9.40
N GLY A 294 15.16 21.72 10.23
CA GLY A 294 16.11 22.61 10.89
C GLY A 294 17.17 21.93 11.77
N ASP A 295 16.92 20.70 12.25
CA ASP A 295 17.81 19.94 13.15
C ASP A 295 18.38 18.65 12.52
N SER A 296 17.90 18.22 11.34
CA SER A 296 18.24 16.90 10.79
C SER A 296 19.55 16.84 9.99
N ASN A 297 20.03 17.97 9.47
CA ASN A 297 21.02 18.04 8.37
C ASN A 297 22.45 18.49 8.75
N LYS A 298 22.83 18.56 10.03
CA LYS A 298 24.15 19.11 10.43
C LYS A 298 25.18 18.10 10.96
N ASP A 299 24.77 16.93 11.41
CA ASP A 299 25.64 16.06 12.22
C ASP A 299 26.34 14.93 11.44
N TYR A 300 25.79 14.45 10.32
CA TYR A 300 26.39 13.39 9.50
C TYR A 300 26.28 13.71 8.01
N ASP A 301 27.30 13.35 7.23
CA ASP A 301 27.38 13.61 5.79
C ASP A 301 26.58 12.57 4.98
N GLU A 302 25.55 13.02 4.27
CA GLU A 302 24.68 12.18 3.44
C GLU A 302 25.18 12.15 1.99
N HIS A 303 26.11 11.24 1.73
CA HIS A 303 26.65 11.00 0.39
C HIS A 303 25.80 9.98 -0.38
N GLU A 304 25.91 10.00 -1.71
CA GLU A 304 25.25 9.05 -2.59
C GLU A 304 26.06 7.75 -2.69
N ALA A 305 25.48 6.63 -2.25
CA ALA A 305 26.07 5.28 -2.20
C ALA A 305 25.01 4.19 -2.41
N PHE A 306 24.24 4.31 -3.50
CA PHE A 306 23.24 3.33 -3.90
C PHE A 306 23.87 1.96 -4.20
N THR A 307 23.19 0.90 -3.75
CA THR A 307 23.49 -0.45 -4.21
C THR A 307 22.89 -0.70 -5.60
N GLN A 308 23.62 -1.44 -6.43
CA GLN A 308 23.14 -1.82 -7.75
C GLN A 308 22.15 -2.99 -7.66
N ASP A 309 21.03 -2.86 -8.34
CA ASP A 309 20.04 -3.92 -8.45
C ASP A 309 20.51 -5.00 -9.44
N THR A 310 20.28 -6.27 -9.12
CA THR A 310 20.44 -7.37 -10.07
C THR A 310 19.18 -7.50 -10.94
N HIS A 311 19.29 -8.21 -12.08
CA HIS A 311 18.26 -8.26 -13.13
C HIS A 311 16.84 -8.65 -12.67
N TRP A 312 16.69 -9.37 -11.56
CA TRP A 312 15.39 -9.81 -11.03
C TRP A 312 14.81 -8.86 -9.97
N MET A 313 15.64 -8.08 -9.25
CA MET A 313 15.21 -7.24 -8.12
C MET A 313 14.17 -6.16 -8.51
N PRO A 314 14.29 -5.47 -9.66
CA PRO A 314 13.26 -4.50 -10.08
C PRO A 314 11.90 -5.15 -10.36
N ARG A 315 11.89 -6.43 -10.75
CA ARG A 315 10.67 -7.15 -11.16
C ARG A 315 9.94 -7.83 -10.01
N VAL A 316 10.41 -7.65 -8.77
CA VAL A 316 9.83 -8.32 -7.60
C VAL A 316 8.42 -7.79 -7.33
N VAL A 317 7.49 -8.72 -7.14
CA VAL A 317 6.15 -8.50 -6.58
C VAL A 317 6.04 -9.39 -5.35
N LEU A 318 5.90 -8.76 -4.19
CA LEU A 318 5.98 -9.45 -2.90
C LEU A 318 4.59 -9.73 -2.35
N MET A 319 4.33 -10.99 -2.00
CA MET A 319 3.15 -11.41 -1.23
C MET A 319 3.55 -11.65 0.22
N ALA A 320 2.96 -10.92 1.16
CA ALA A 320 3.15 -11.14 2.59
C ALA A 320 2.10 -12.12 3.13
N LYS A 321 2.52 -13.19 3.81
CA LYS A 321 1.61 -14.12 4.49
C LYS A 321 2.05 -14.34 5.94
N ASN A 322 1.15 -14.07 6.88
CA ASN A 322 1.26 -14.64 8.23
C ASN A 322 1.21 -16.16 8.13
N THR A 323 2.34 -16.82 8.37
CA THR A 323 2.54 -18.23 8.04
C THR A 323 1.52 -19.12 8.75
N TRP A 324 1.35 -18.96 10.05
CA TRP A 324 0.48 -19.82 10.86
C TRP A 324 -1.00 -19.67 10.48
N VAL A 325 -1.44 -18.42 10.33
CA VAL A 325 -2.80 -18.11 9.87
C VAL A 325 -3.04 -18.64 8.45
N TRP A 326 -2.06 -18.49 7.56
CA TRP A 326 -2.17 -18.98 6.18
C TRP A 326 -2.26 -20.50 6.14
N LEU A 327 -1.49 -21.24 6.94
CA LEU A 327 -1.57 -22.70 7.02
C LEU A 327 -2.95 -23.18 7.52
N ASP A 328 -3.54 -22.50 8.51
CA ASP A 328 -4.92 -22.76 8.97
C ASP A 328 -5.96 -22.49 7.85
N GLN A 329 -5.83 -21.37 7.13
CA GLN A 329 -6.71 -21.04 6.00
C GLN A 329 -6.56 -22.03 4.84
N LEU A 330 -5.34 -22.45 4.51
CA LEU A 330 -5.09 -23.48 3.50
C LEU A 330 -5.70 -24.82 3.94
N SER A 331 -5.62 -25.16 5.23
CA SER A 331 -6.24 -26.37 5.74
C SER A 331 -7.76 -26.40 5.49
N LYS A 332 -8.41 -25.24 5.67
CA LYS A 332 -9.84 -25.05 5.38
C LYS A 332 -10.11 -25.07 3.87
N LYS A 333 -9.31 -24.37 3.06
CA LYS A 333 -9.45 -24.28 1.59
C LYS A 333 -9.33 -25.66 0.92
N TYR A 334 -8.34 -26.46 1.32
CA TYR A 334 -8.04 -27.77 0.72
C TYR A 334 -8.63 -28.96 1.49
N GLN A 335 -9.40 -28.71 2.55
CA GLN A 335 -10.05 -29.72 3.39
C GLN A 335 -9.09 -30.82 3.89
N ARG A 336 -7.86 -30.44 4.25
CA ARG A 336 -6.81 -31.33 4.78
C ARG A 336 -6.01 -30.62 5.86
N ASP A 337 -5.44 -31.35 6.82
CA ASP A 337 -4.63 -30.74 7.89
C ASP A 337 -3.26 -30.31 7.34
N ILE A 338 -3.01 -29.00 7.30
CA ILE A 338 -1.76 -28.39 6.82
C ILE A 338 -1.17 -27.57 7.98
N ARG A 339 -0.10 -28.10 8.58
CA ARG A 339 0.56 -27.49 9.75
C ARG A 339 2.04 -27.19 9.53
N ARG A 340 2.63 -27.75 8.48
CA ARG A 340 4.06 -27.61 8.17
C ARG A 340 4.27 -26.96 6.81
N LEU A 341 5.44 -26.35 6.62
CA LEU A 341 5.81 -25.67 5.37
C LEU A 341 5.84 -26.61 4.16
N ASP A 342 6.28 -27.85 4.34
CA ASP A 342 6.31 -28.88 3.29
C ASP A 342 4.91 -29.34 2.86
N GLN A 343 3.88 -29.06 3.66
CA GLN A 343 2.50 -29.47 3.38
C GLN A 343 1.72 -28.42 2.56
N ILE A 344 2.30 -27.23 2.33
CA ILE A 344 1.70 -26.22 1.45
C ILE A 344 1.48 -26.87 0.06
N PRO A 345 0.24 -26.87 -0.47
CA PRO A 345 -0.08 -27.53 -1.73
C PRO A 345 0.66 -26.90 -2.91
N ASP A 346 0.97 -27.71 -3.91
CA ASP A 346 1.59 -27.25 -5.16
C ASP A 346 0.64 -26.35 -5.94
N GLU A 347 -0.66 -26.64 -5.89
CA GLU A 347 -1.72 -25.87 -6.54
C GLU A 347 -1.79 -24.43 -6.02
N GLU A 348 -1.47 -24.20 -4.74
CA GLU A 348 -1.42 -22.86 -4.14
C GLU A 348 -0.21 -22.08 -4.66
N LEU A 349 0.95 -22.75 -4.79
CA LEU A 349 2.15 -22.12 -5.35
C LEU A 349 1.98 -21.83 -6.85
N ASP A 350 1.32 -22.72 -7.58
CA ASP A 350 0.96 -22.52 -8.99
C ASP A 350 0.00 -21.34 -9.16
N GLU A 351 -0.94 -21.17 -8.24
CA GLU A 351 -1.85 -20.02 -8.21
C GLU A 351 -1.10 -18.70 -7.98
N LEU A 352 -0.23 -18.61 -6.97
CA LEU A 352 0.60 -17.43 -6.72
C LEU A 352 1.49 -17.07 -7.92
N ALA A 353 2.12 -18.08 -8.54
CA ALA A 353 2.94 -17.87 -9.72
C ALA A 353 2.11 -17.37 -10.92
N ARG A 354 0.91 -17.93 -11.13
CA ARG A 354 -0.03 -17.48 -12.18
C ARG A 354 -0.49 -16.04 -11.95
N TRP A 355 -0.60 -15.59 -10.71
CA TRP A 355 -0.90 -14.20 -10.35
C TRP A 355 0.32 -13.27 -10.48
N ASN A 356 1.47 -13.77 -10.93
CA ASN A 356 2.75 -13.07 -11.09
C ASN A 356 3.41 -12.61 -9.76
N PHE A 357 3.06 -13.25 -8.64
CA PHE A 357 3.84 -13.12 -7.41
C PHE A 357 5.12 -13.93 -7.55
N ASN A 358 6.27 -13.28 -7.41
CA ASN A 358 7.59 -13.91 -7.53
C ASN A 358 8.45 -13.70 -6.26
N GLY A 359 7.89 -13.04 -5.24
CA GLY A 359 8.39 -13.00 -3.87
C GLY A 359 7.30 -13.46 -2.90
N LEU A 360 7.64 -14.33 -1.96
CA LEU A 360 6.74 -14.79 -0.89
C LEU A 360 7.39 -14.57 0.48
N TRP A 361 6.89 -13.59 1.22
CA TRP A 361 7.33 -13.28 2.57
C TRP A 361 6.52 -14.07 3.60
N LEU A 362 7.21 -14.95 4.31
CA LEU A 362 6.66 -15.79 5.35
C LEU A 362 6.93 -15.17 6.73
N ILE A 363 5.89 -14.60 7.33
CA ILE A 363 5.99 -13.94 8.64
C ILE A 363 5.90 -14.98 9.74
N GLY A 364 6.81 -14.87 10.73
CA GLY A 364 6.76 -15.67 11.96
C GLY A 364 7.19 -17.14 11.81
N ILE A 365 8.18 -17.40 10.96
CA ILE A 365 8.77 -18.74 10.70
C ILE A 365 9.84 -19.17 11.70
N TRP A 366 10.43 -18.22 12.43
CA TRP A 366 11.53 -18.46 13.36
C TRP A 366 11.05 -19.02 14.70
N GLU A 367 11.96 -19.64 15.44
CA GLU A 367 11.74 -20.17 16.78
C GLU A 367 11.47 -19.02 17.77
N ARG A 368 10.33 -19.09 18.46
CA ARG A 368 9.81 -18.01 19.31
C ARG A 368 10.08 -18.28 20.79
N SER A 369 10.27 -17.20 21.55
CA SER A 369 10.44 -17.23 23.00
C SER A 369 9.15 -17.64 23.71
N ASN A 370 9.17 -18.72 24.49
CA ASN A 370 8.02 -19.16 25.29
C ASN A 370 7.58 -18.14 26.34
N ALA A 371 8.47 -17.26 26.78
CA ALA A 371 8.16 -16.22 27.76
C ALA A 371 7.10 -15.24 27.23
N SER A 372 7.15 -14.88 25.94
CA SER A 372 6.16 -14.00 25.30
C SER A 372 4.74 -14.55 25.42
N ARG A 373 4.55 -15.85 25.14
CA ARG A 373 3.28 -16.54 25.35
C ARG A 373 2.84 -16.50 26.81
N ARG A 374 3.76 -16.80 27.74
CA ARG A 374 3.42 -16.85 29.18
C ARG A 374 2.95 -15.50 29.72
N ILE A 375 3.59 -14.41 29.30
CA ILE A 375 3.18 -13.04 29.67
C ILE A 375 1.73 -12.78 29.26
N LYS A 376 1.37 -13.09 28.01
CA LYS A 376 0.01 -12.90 27.48
C LYS A 376 -1.03 -13.75 28.23
N HIS A 377 -0.67 -14.98 28.58
CA HIS A 377 -1.53 -15.87 29.38
C HIS A 377 -1.80 -15.30 30.77
N ILE A 378 -0.78 -14.73 31.43
CA ILE A 378 -0.95 -14.05 32.72
C ILE A 378 -1.89 -12.85 32.61
N MET A 379 -1.84 -12.13 31.48
CA MET A 379 -2.73 -10.99 31.17
C MET A 379 -4.15 -11.40 30.74
N GLY A 380 -4.46 -12.70 30.69
CA GLY A 380 -5.81 -13.21 30.39
C GLY A 380 -6.03 -13.66 28.94
N PHE A 381 -5.01 -13.63 28.07
CA PHE A 381 -5.11 -14.05 26.67
C PHE A 381 -4.65 -15.50 26.49
N THR A 382 -5.46 -16.48 26.89
CA THR A 382 -5.06 -17.90 26.93
C THR A 382 -4.80 -18.55 25.56
N ASP A 383 -5.42 -18.02 24.50
CA ASP A 383 -5.29 -18.56 23.14
C ASP A 383 -4.11 -17.94 22.35
N ALA A 384 -3.46 -16.90 22.90
CA ALA A 384 -2.36 -16.22 22.23
C ALA A 384 -1.09 -17.08 22.20
N VAL A 385 -0.36 -17.04 21.08
CA VAL A 385 1.00 -17.59 20.98
C VAL A 385 2.07 -16.52 21.18
N SER A 386 3.32 -16.95 21.26
CA SER A 386 4.46 -16.04 21.33
C SER A 386 4.49 -15.11 20.12
N SER A 387 4.84 -13.85 20.35
CA SER A 387 5.03 -12.88 19.27
C SER A 387 6.06 -13.41 18.26
N ALA A 388 5.78 -13.23 16.97
CA ALA A 388 6.71 -13.57 15.89
C ALA A 388 8.06 -12.84 15.99
N TYR A 389 8.13 -11.69 16.67
CA TYR A 389 9.37 -10.91 16.83
C TYR A 389 10.04 -11.07 18.20
N SER A 390 9.40 -11.79 19.14
CA SER A 390 10.08 -12.24 20.37
C SER A 390 10.79 -13.57 20.11
N LEU A 391 11.97 -13.48 19.49
CA LEU A 391 12.71 -14.65 18.99
C LEU A 391 13.53 -15.35 20.08
N TYR A 392 13.52 -16.69 20.08
CA TYR A 392 14.45 -17.49 20.88
C TYR A 392 15.79 -17.67 20.16
N ASP A 393 15.74 -18.06 18.88
CA ASP A 393 16.90 -18.25 17.98
C ASP A 393 16.44 -18.14 16.51
N TYR A 394 17.36 -17.85 15.58
CA TYR A 394 17.11 -17.80 14.13
C TYR A 394 17.11 -19.19 13.49
N ARG A 395 16.29 -20.08 14.04
CA ARG A 395 16.04 -21.43 13.53
C ARG A 395 14.60 -21.53 13.06
N ILE A 396 14.36 -22.25 11.96
CA ILE A 396 12.99 -22.50 11.51
C ILE A 396 12.26 -23.29 12.60
N ALA A 397 11.10 -22.81 13.03
CA ALA A 397 10.33 -23.39 14.12
C ALA A 397 10.05 -24.88 13.86
N HIS A 398 10.31 -25.73 14.86
CA HIS A 398 10.10 -27.17 14.73
C HIS A 398 8.63 -27.51 14.44
N ASP A 399 7.70 -26.73 15.00
CA ASP A 399 6.25 -26.89 14.77
C ASP A 399 5.85 -26.67 13.29
N LEU A 400 6.60 -25.85 12.56
CA LEU A 400 6.45 -25.63 11.12
C LEU A 400 7.20 -26.67 10.27
N GLY A 401 7.89 -27.59 10.92
CA GLY A 401 8.62 -28.70 10.32
C GLY A 401 10.13 -28.53 10.22
N GLY A 402 10.68 -27.44 10.74
CA GLY A 402 12.12 -27.19 10.79
C GLY A 402 12.77 -26.98 9.43
N GLU A 403 14.09 -27.13 9.38
CA GLU A 403 14.92 -26.83 8.20
C GLU A 403 14.57 -27.72 7.00
N GLU A 404 14.21 -28.99 7.21
CA GLU A 404 13.82 -29.93 6.13
C GLU A 404 12.54 -29.45 5.41
N ALA A 405 11.52 -29.07 6.18
CA ALA A 405 10.27 -28.57 5.60
C ALA A 405 10.47 -27.27 4.83
N TYR A 406 11.32 -26.40 5.35
CA TYR A 406 11.72 -25.17 4.68
C TYR A 406 12.43 -25.43 3.34
N GLN A 407 13.44 -26.32 3.32
CA GLN A 407 14.18 -26.64 2.10
C GLN A 407 13.26 -27.20 1.02
N ASN A 408 12.36 -28.11 1.40
CA ASN A 408 11.35 -28.64 0.48
C ASN A 408 10.46 -27.54 -0.12
N LEU A 409 9.94 -26.62 0.69
CA LEU A 409 9.14 -25.49 0.21
C LEU A 409 9.96 -24.57 -0.71
N ASN A 410 11.20 -24.26 -0.32
CA ASN A 410 12.08 -23.37 -1.06
C ASN A 410 12.39 -23.91 -2.47
N GLU A 411 12.66 -25.22 -2.59
CA GLU A 411 12.88 -25.87 -3.88
C GLU A 411 11.64 -25.81 -4.77
N ARG A 412 10.45 -26.12 -4.22
CA ARG A 412 9.18 -26.10 -4.96
C ARG A 412 8.75 -24.69 -5.37
N ALA A 413 8.98 -23.69 -4.52
CA ALA A 413 8.73 -22.28 -4.81
C ALA A 413 9.69 -21.76 -5.89
N ARG A 414 10.99 -22.08 -5.77
CA ARG A 414 12.01 -21.68 -6.75
C ARG A 414 11.76 -22.28 -8.13
N ALA A 415 11.28 -23.53 -8.21
CA ALA A 415 10.89 -24.15 -9.48
C ALA A 415 9.78 -23.38 -10.22
N ARG A 416 8.97 -22.61 -9.48
CA ARG A 416 7.89 -21.74 -10.00
C ARG A 416 8.29 -20.28 -10.15
N GLY A 417 9.57 -19.95 -9.93
CA GLY A 417 10.09 -18.58 -10.00
C GLY A 417 9.82 -17.73 -8.75
N ILE A 418 9.30 -18.32 -7.67
CA ILE A 418 9.01 -17.63 -6.41
C ILE A 418 10.23 -17.69 -5.49
N ARG A 419 10.69 -16.52 -5.03
CA ARG A 419 11.75 -16.38 -4.03
C ARG A 419 11.13 -16.22 -2.65
N LEU A 420 11.59 -17.01 -1.70
CA LEU A 420 11.16 -16.86 -0.31
C LEU A 420 11.85 -15.66 0.34
N ALA A 421 11.07 -14.93 1.12
CA ALA A 421 11.51 -13.83 1.96
C ALA A 421 11.23 -14.13 3.44
N SER A 422 12.08 -13.59 4.32
CA SER A 422 11.91 -13.70 5.76
C SER A 422 12.09 -12.36 6.46
N ASP A 423 11.45 -12.22 7.61
CA ASP A 423 11.80 -11.18 8.57
C ASP A 423 13.18 -11.43 9.19
N MET A 424 13.86 -10.35 9.51
CA MET A 424 15.01 -10.33 10.38
C MET A 424 14.87 -9.16 11.36
N VAL A 425 14.92 -9.47 12.65
CA VAL A 425 14.81 -8.53 13.79
C VAL A 425 16.21 -8.31 14.39
N PRO A 426 16.96 -7.30 13.93
CA PRO A 426 18.35 -7.09 14.36
C PRO A 426 18.47 -6.35 15.69
N ASN A 427 17.42 -5.69 16.15
CA ASN A 427 17.46 -4.74 17.26
C ASN A 427 17.42 -5.43 18.65
N HIS A 428 16.67 -6.52 18.76
CA HIS A 428 16.42 -7.19 20.03
C HIS A 428 16.22 -8.70 19.84
N THR A 429 16.19 -9.44 20.96
CA THR A 429 15.76 -10.84 21.00
C THR A 429 14.58 -10.99 21.97
N GLY A 430 13.94 -12.15 22.08
CA GLY A 430 12.98 -12.39 23.16
C GLY A 430 13.66 -12.38 24.54
N ILE A 431 12.93 -11.99 25.60
CA ILE A 431 13.51 -11.98 26.96
C ILE A 431 14.05 -13.35 27.40
N TYR A 432 13.43 -14.43 26.92
CA TYR A 432 13.96 -15.78 27.02
C TYR A 432 14.47 -16.19 25.63
N SER A 433 15.75 -15.95 25.38
CA SER A 433 16.43 -16.30 24.13
C SER A 433 17.77 -16.96 24.41
N LYS A 434 18.33 -17.62 23.39
CA LYS A 434 19.65 -18.22 23.47
C LYS A 434 20.72 -17.20 23.90
N TRP A 435 20.66 -15.98 23.37
CA TRP A 435 21.62 -14.92 23.72
C TRP A 435 21.45 -14.39 25.14
N VAL A 436 20.23 -14.26 25.67
CA VAL A 436 20.05 -13.86 27.10
C VAL A 436 20.62 -14.91 28.07
N ILE A 437 20.57 -16.19 27.67
CA ILE A 437 21.11 -17.31 28.44
C ILE A 437 22.64 -17.35 28.37
N GLU A 438 23.19 -17.36 27.16
CA GLU A 438 24.62 -17.63 26.88
C GLU A 438 25.48 -16.37 26.90
N HIS A 439 24.94 -15.23 26.46
CA HIS A 439 25.64 -13.95 26.27
C HIS A 439 24.87 -12.76 26.90
N PRO A 440 24.60 -12.78 28.22
CA PRO A 440 23.84 -11.71 28.87
C PRO A 440 24.54 -10.35 28.79
N ASP A 441 25.84 -10.31 28.51
CA ASP A 441 26.63 -9.11 28.25
C ASP A 441 26.31 -8.43 26.91
N TYR A 442 25.62 -9.08 25.97
CA TYR A 442 25.26 -8.47 24.68
C TYR A 442 24.16 -7.40 24.78
N PHE A 443 23.49 -7.31 25.93
CA PHE A 443 22.31 -6.46 26.10
C PHE A 443 22.61 -5.18 26.87
N ILE A 444 21.81 -4.15 26.60
CA ILE A 444 21.81 -2.91 27.40
C ILE A 444 21.27 -3.26 28.78
N GLN A 445 22.04 -2.98 29.82
CA GLN A 445 21.74 -3.46 31.17
C GLN A 445 22.33 -2.59 32.27
N SER A 446 21.76 -2.74 33.47
CA SER A 446 22.26 -2.15 34.72
C SER A 446 22.45 -3.25 35.78
N ARG A 447 23.32 -2.96 36.76
CA ARG A 447 23.52 -3.80 37.96
C ARG A 447 22.50 -3.54 39.07
N VAL A 448 21.78 -2.42 38.96
CA VAL A 448 20.77 -1.96 39.92
C VAL A 448 19.51 -1.58 39.15
N PRO A 449 18.31 -1.71 39.76
CA PRO A 449 17.09 -1.31 39.09
C PRO A 449 17.11 0.22 38.84
N PRO A 450 16.75 0.67 37.62
CA PRO A 450 16.78 2.10 37.27
C PRO A 450 15.79 2.92 38.11
N PHE A 451 14.67 2.31 38.48
CA PHE A 451 13.64 2.93 39.32
C PHE A 451 13.53 2.19 40.66
N PRO A 452 13.61 2.90 41.80
CA PRO A 452 13.48 2.30 43.13
C PRO A 452 12.11 1.67 43.41
N ALA A 453 11.09 2.06 42.65
CA ALA A 453 9.74 1.53 42.77
C ALA A 453 9.60 0.10 42.22
N TYR A 454 10.54 -0.34 41.36
CA TYR A 454 10.43 -1.61 40.67
C TYR A 454 10.53 -2.80 41.61
N LYS A 455 9.62 -3.76 41.44
CA LYS A 455 9.47 -4.99 42.20
C LYS A 455 9.39 -6.17 41.24
N PHE A 456 10.23 -7.16 41.46
CA PHE A 456 10.31 -8.36 40.63
C PHE A 456 9.85 -9.57 41.44
N THR A 457 8.61 -9.52 41.94
CA THR A 457 8.04 -10.59 42.78
C THR A 457 7.16 -11.57 42.00
N GLY A 458 6.83 -11.23 40.75
CA GLY A 458 6.09 -12.06 39.82
C GLY A 458 6.74 -13.40 39.46
N GLU A 459 6.03 -14.14 38.61
CA GLU A 459 6.40 -15.49 38.17
C GLU A 459 7.72 -15.51 37.38
N ASN A 460 8.49 -16.60 37.51
CA ASN A 460 9.66 -16.84 36.66
C ASN A 460 9.21 -17.20 35.23
N LEU A 461 9.63 -16.40 34.25
CA LEU A 461 9.33 -16.58 32.83
C LEU A 461 10.38 -17.41 32.07
N SER A 462 11.48 -17.79 32.73
CA SER A 462 12.52 -18.66 32.15
C SER A 462 12.20 -20.14 32.36
N GLU A 463 12.33 -20.93 31.29
CA GLU A 463 12.25 -22.40 31.35
C GLU A 463 13.60 -23.06 31.71
N HIS A 464 14.69 -22.29 31.71
CA HIS A 464 16.02 -22.81 32.06
C HIS A 464 16.11 -23.02 33.59
N PRO A 465 16.57 -24.21 34.07
CA PRO A 465 16.50 -24.58 35.49
C PRO A 465 17.29 -23.66 36.42
N ASP A 466 18.40 -23.12 35.91
CA ASP A 466 19.34 -22.29 36.67
C ASP A 466 19.10 -20.78 36.53
N LEU A 467 18.16 -20.35 35.69
CA LEU A 467 17.95 -18.92 35.42
C LEU A 467 16.54 -18.51 35.80
N GLU A 468 16.43 -17.34 36.44
CA GLU A 468 15.16 -16.66 36.63
C GLU A 468 15.08 -15.42 35.78
N ILE A 469 13.94 -15.22 35.13
CA ILE A 469 13.59 -14.02 34.38
C ILE A 469 12.26 -13.51 34.93
N ARG A 470 12.23 -12.25 35.36
CA ARG A 470 11.04 -11.63 35.96
C ARG A 470 10.85 -10.22 35.41
N ILE A 471 9.60 -9.89 35.09
CA ILE A 471 9.20 -8.52 34.72
C ILE A 471 8.74 -7.80 35.98
N ASP A 472 8.87 -6.48 35.99
CA ASP A 472 8.34 -5.65 37.07
C ASP A 472 6.83 -5.85 37.27
N ASP A 473 6.41 -5.91 38.54
CA ASP A 473 5.02 -6.18 38.93
C ASP A 473 4.06 -5.09 38.42
N GLY A 474 4.55 -3.85 38.23
CA GLY A 474 3.81 -2.70 37.74
C GLY A 474 3.27 -2.87 36.32
N TYR A 475 3.96 -3.67 35.50
CA TYR A 475 3.50 -4.04 34.16
C TYR A 475 2.16 -4.78 34.21
N PHE A 476 2.05 -5.81 35.06
CA PHE A 476 0.84 -6.63 35.16
C PHE A 476 -0.33 -5.86 35.78
N SER A 477 -0.05 -4.93 36.70
CA SER A 477 -1.07 -4.04 37.26
C SER A 477 -1.40 -2.83 36.38
N LYS A 478 -0.70 -2.64 35.25
CA LYS A 478 -0.79 -1.46 34.37
C LYS A 478 -0.58 -0.14 35.11
N THR A 479 0.30 -0.16 36.11
CA THR A 479 0.69 1.03 36.89
C THR A 479 2.03 1.60 36.44
N ASP A 480 2.80 0.84 35.67
CA ASP A 480 4.08 1.26 35.07
C ASP A 480 4.33 0.43 33.79
N ALA A 481 5.13 0.98 32.86
CA ALA A 481 5.49 0.37 31.59
C ALA A 481 6.66 -0.63 31.71
N ALA A 482 7.37 -0.65 32.86
CA ALA A 482 8.47 -1.57 33.16
C ALA A 482 9.58 -1.56 32.09
N VAL A 483 10.53 -0.62 32.18
CA VAL A 483 11.59 -0.46 31.15
C VAL A 483 12.68 -1.54 31.17
N VAL A 484 12.76 -2.32 32.25
CA VAL A 484 13.72 -3.43 32.40
C VAL A 484 13.05 -4.68 32.95
N PHE A 485 13.64 -5.84 32.67
CA PHE A 485 13.38 -7.11 33.35
C PHE A 485 14.59 -7.55 34.17
N GLN A 486 14.35 -8.31 35.24
CA GLN A 486 15.38 -8.89 36.08
C GLN A 486 15.77 -10.27 35.56
N ARG A 487 17.08 -10.49 35.36
CA ARG A 487 17.71 -11.79 35.14
C ARG A 487 18.52 -12.18 36.37
N VAL A 488 18.26 -13.36 36.93
CA VAL A 488 19.02 -13.93 38.05
C VAL A 488 19.64 -15.25 37.62
N ASP A 489 20.96 -15.34 37.69
CA ASP A 489 21.66 -16.62 37.52
C ASP A 489 21.85 -17.29 38.88
N ARG A 490 21.12 -18.39 39.12
CA ARG A 490 21.14 -19.09 40.41
C ARG A 490 22.47 -19.79 40.69
N ARG A 491 23.31 -20.01 39.67
CA ARG A 491 24.59 -20.72 39.83
C ARG A 491 25.63 -19.88 40.55
N ASN A 492 25.61 -18.56 40.32
CA ASN A 492 26.60 -17.62 40.86
C ASN A 492 25.98 -16.41 41.59
N GLY A 493 24.64 -16.28 41.60
CA GLY A 493 23.94 -15.14 42.19
C GLY A 493 24.02 -13.86 41.36
N ASP A 494 24.41 -13.93 40.08
CA ASP A 494 24.53 -12.78 39.20
C ASP A 494 23.14 -12.21 38.87
N VAL A 495 22.83 -11.03 39.39
CA VAL A 495 21.60 -10.29 39.12
C VAL A 495 21.89 -9.16 38.15
N ARG A 496 21.09 -9.08 37.08
CA ARG A 496 21.16 -8.03 36.06
C ARG A 496 19.77 -7.52 35.73
N TYR A 497 19.67 -6.24 35.39
CA TYR A 497 18.46 -5.60 34.93
C TYR A 497 18.65 -5.21 33.48
N ILE A 498 17.99 -5.93 32.56
CA ILE A 498 18.17 -5.80 31.12
C ILE A 498 17.02 -4.98 30.55
N TYR A 499 17.33 -4.03 29.67
CA TYR A 499 16.31 -3.18 29.04
C TYR A 499 15.50 -3.95 28.00
N HIS A 500 14.21 -3.67 27.95
CA HIS A 500 13.34 -4.12 26.88
C HIS A 500 13.61 -3.36 25.57
N GLY A 501 13.33 -3.97 24.43
CA GLY A 501 13.38 -3.27 23.14
C GLY A 501 12.40 -2.10 23.11
N ASN A 502 12.80 -0.98 22.50
CA ASN A 502 11.99 0.23 22.45
C ASN A 502 12.39 1.07 21.21
N ASP A 503 11.41 1.73 20.60
CA ASP A 503 11.54 2.62 19.44
C ASP A 503 11.52 4.12 19.80
N GLY A 504 11.45 4.46 21.09
CA GLY A 504 11.32 5.82 21.61
C GLY A 504 9.92 6.17 22.10
N THR A 505 9.00 5.20 22.15
CA THR A 505 7.68 5.34 22.77
C THR A 505 7.74 5.07 24.28
N ASN A 506 6.76 5.60 25.02
CA ASN A 506 6.69 5.41 26.48
C ASN A 506 6.47 3.93 26.89
N MET A 507 5.94 3.10 26.00
CA MET A 507 5.66 1.68 26.25
C MET A 507 6.69 0.80 25.53
N PRO A 508 7.63 0.15 26.25
CA PRO A 508 8.60 -0.74 25.62
C PRO A 508 7.94 -2.03 25.13
N TRP A 509 8.64 -2.79 24.29
CA TRP A 509 8.24 -4.14 23.90
C TRP A 509 8.64 -5.13 25.02
N ASN A 510 7.80 -5.26 26.05
CA ASN A 510 8.08 -5.98 27.31
C ASN A 510 8.41 -7.48 27.18
N ASP A 511 8.21 -8.10 26.02
CA ASP A 511 8.62 -9.49 25.75
C ASP A 511 9.95 -9.61 25.00
N THR A 512 10.67 -8.49 24.83
CA THR A 512 11.96 -8.41 24.13
C THR A 512 13.09 -7.90 25.02
N ALA A 513 14.34 -8.14 24.62
CA ALA A 513 15.58 -7.72 25.28
C ALA A 513 16.48 -6.98 24.28
N GLN A 514 16.82 -5.73 24.60
CA GLN A 514 17.54 -4.81 23.72
C GLN A 514 19.04 -5.10 23.62
N LEU A 515 19.55 -5.22 22.39
CA LEU A 515 20.98 -5.40 22.13
C LEU A 515 21.76 -4.10 22.28
N ASP A 516 22.99 -4.21 22.81
CA ASP A 516 23.92 -3.11 22.97
C ASP A 516 24.84 -2.98 21.76
N MET A 517 24.36 -2.23 20.76
CA MET A 517 25.09 -2.00 19.51
C MET A 517 26.30 -1.08 19.67
N ILE A 518 26.59 -0.55 20.87
CA ILE A 518 27.84 0.18 21.11
C ILE A 518 29.05 -0.78 21.11
N LYS A 519 28.81 -2.07 21.42
CA LYS A 519 29.82 -3.12 21.46
C LYS A 519 30.09 -3.69 20.08
N GLN A 520 31.37 -3.73 19.68
CA GLN A 520 31.76 -4.22 18.37
C GLN A 520 31.45 -5.71 18.19
N GLU A 521 31.66 -6.51 19.23
CA GLU A 521 31.37 -7.95 19.24
C GLU A 521 29.87 -8.25 19.05
N VAL A 522 28.99 -7.39 19.57
CA VAL A 522 27.53 -7.52 19.38
C VAL A 522 27.17 -7.20 17.94
N ARG A 523 27.69 -6.09 17.39
CA ARG A 523 27.48 -5.75 15.97
C ARG A 523 27.93 -6.88 15.05
N GLU A 524 29.11 -7.45 15.27
CA GLU A 524 29.61 -8.58 14.48
C GLU A 524 28.72 -9.82 14.62
N ALA A 525 28.25 -10.16 15.83
CA ALA A 525 27.34 -11.28 16.04
C ALA A 525 26.02 -11.09 15.28
N VAL A 526 25.44 -9.89 15.31
CA VAL A 526 24.22 -9.56 14.55
C VAL A 526 24.48 -9.65 13.04
N ILE A 527 25.61 -9.12 12.55
CA ILE A 527 25.98 -9.23 11.13
C ILE A 527 26.08 -10.70 10.71
N GLN A 528 26.75 -11.55 11.48
CA GLN A 528 26.85 -12.98 11.14
C GLN A 528 25.49 -13.67 11.12
N THR A 529 24.59 -13.33 12.04
CA THR A 529 23.21 -13.82 12.02
C THR A 529 22.46 -13.36 10.76
N ILE A 530 22.61 -12.09 10.36
CA ILE A 530 22.05 -11.59 9.08
C ILE A 530 22.58 -12.41 7.91
N PHE A 531 23.87 -12.72 7.88
CA PHE A 531 24.50 -13.51 6.83
C PHE A 531 23.98 -14.95 6.82
N GLU A 532 23.73 -15.55 7.98
CA GLU A 532 23.10 -16.86 8.09
C GLU A 532 21.66 -16.86 7.56
N VAL A 533 20.88 -15.81 7.83
CA VAL A 533 19.54 -15.63 7.26
C VAL A 533 19.61 -15.44 5.74
N ALA A 534 20.55 -14.62 5.25
CA ALA A 534 20.77 -14.35 3.82
C ALA A 534 21.18 -15.58 3.01
N ARG A 535 21.87 -16.54 3.63
CA ARG A 535 22.19 -17.83 2.97
C ARG A 535 20.95 -18.69 2.71
N ARG A 536 19.87 -18.48 3.47
CA ARG A 536 18.61 -19.20 3.31
C ARG A 536 17.68 -18.44 2.36
N PHE A 537 17.46 -17.16 2.61
CA PHE A 537 16.47 -16.35 1.90
C PHE A 537 17.09 -15.37 0.91
N SER A 538 16.50 -15.27 -0.29
CA SER A 538 16.94 -14.31 -1.31
C SER A 538 16.45 -12.89 -1.05
N ILE A 539 15.45 -12.73 -0.18
CA ILE A 539 14.86 -11.44 0.18
C ILE A 539 14.81 -11.38 1.71
N ILE A 540 15.33 -10.31 2.30
CA ILE A 540 15.33 -10.11 3.76
C ILE A 540 14.64 -8.78 4.05
N ARG A 541 13.61 -8.82 4.89
CA ARG A 541 12.96 -7.63 5.43
C ARG A 541 13.48 -7.39 6.84
N PHE A 542 14.11 -6.24 7.06
CA PHE A 542 14.62 -5.82 8.36
C PHE A 542 13.54 -5.05 9.12
N ASP A 543 13.18 -5.57 10.29
CA ASP A 543 12.21 -4.97 11.20
C ASP A 543 12.82 -3.77 11.94
N ALA A 544 12.03 -2.70 12.06
CA ALA A 544 12.37 -1.45 12.76
C ALA A 544 13.81 -0.97 12.49
N ALA A 545 14.26 -1.02 11.23
CA ALA A 545 15.65 -0.81 10.86
C ALA A 545 16.18 0.58 11.26
N MET A 546 15.31 1.59 11.31
CA MET A 546 15.64 2.95 11.76
C MET A 546 16.18 3.00 13.19
N THR A 547 15.78 2.08 14.08
CA THR A 547 16.25 2.04 15.47
C THR A 547 17.75 1.76 15.59
N LEU A 548 18.34 1.12 14.57
CA LEU A 548 19.76 0.75 14.52
C LEU A 548 20.63 1.72 13.72
N ALA A 549 20.04 2.70 13.03
CA ALA A 549 20.82 3.77 12.43
C ALA A 549 21.57 4.52 13.53
N LYS A 550 22.87 4.77 13.34
CA LYS A 550 23.78 5.30 14.36
C LYS A 550 23.22 6.54 15.07
N LYS A 551 22.60 7.46 14.31
CA LYS A 551 21.94 8.68 14.83
C LYS A 551 20.79 8.37 15.80
N HIS A 552 19.91 7.42 15.47
CA HIS A 552 18.77 7.09 16.32
C HIS A 552 19.16 6.19 17.47
N PHE A 553 20.09 5.27 17.26
CA PHE A 553 20.63 4.47 18.35
C PHE A 553 21.25 5.38 19.44
N ALA A 554 21.99 6.43 19.03
CA ALA A 554 22.46 7.47 19.93
C ALA A 554 21.29 8.20 20.62
N ARG A 555 20.31 8.71 19.86
CA ARG A 555 19.16 9.45 20.41
C ARG A 555 18.41 8.65 21.48
N LEU A 556 18.14 7.37 21.21
CA LEU A 556 17.32 6.50 22.05
C LEU A 556 18.08 6.03 23.30
N TRP A 557 19.29 5.48 23.12
CA TRP A 557 19.99 4.74 24.17
C TRP A 557 21.11 5.52 24.85
N TYR A 558 21.71 6.51 24.17
CA TYR A 558 22.85 7.30 24.62
C TYR A 558 22.72 8.78 24.23
N PRO A 559 21.64 9.46 24.67
CA PRO A 559 21.29 10.80 24.20
C PRO A 559 22.39 11.83 24.48
N ARG A 560 22.42 12.91 23.69
CA ARG A 560 23.34 14.03 23.97
C ARG A 560 22.83 14.83 25.18
N PRO A 561 23.72 15.34 26.05
CA PRO A 561 23.29 16.20 27.14
C PRO A 561 22.50 17.42 26.63
N GLY A 562 21.27 17.61 27.12
CA GLY A 562 20.38 18.72 26.80
C GLY A 562 19.34 18.43 25.72
N THR A 563 19.42 17.28 25.05
CA THR A 563 18.46 16.89 23.99
C THR A 563 17.29 16.03 24.52
N GLY A 564 17.31 15.67 25.80
CA GLY A 564 16.33 14.75 26.43
C GLY A 564 16.68 13.27 26.22
N GLY A 565 16.05 12.39 27.01
CA GLY A 565 16.06 10.94 26.80
C GLY A 565 14.67 10.46 26.38
N ASP A 566 14.57 9.86 25.19
CA ASP A 566 13.29 9.30 24.70
C ASP A 566 12.91 8.03 25.49
N ILE A 567 13.90 7.31 26.00
CA ILE A 567 13.70 6.12 26.83
C ILE A 567 13.94 6.49 28.31
N PRO A 568 12.98 6.21 29.22
CA PRO A 568 13.16 6.51 30.64
C PRO A 568 14.43 5.89 31.22
N SER A 569 15.10 6.59 32.12
CA SER A 569 16.42 6.31 32.73
C SER A 569 17.64 6.36 31.81
N ARG A 570 17.47 6.62 30.51
CA ARG A 570 18.62 6.68 29.57
C ARG A 570 19.33 8.03 29.57
N ALA A 571 18.71 9.10 30.10
CA ALA A 571 19.38 10.38 30.32
C ALA A 571 20.63 10.24 31.22
N ASP A 572 20.61 9.29 32.16
CA ASP A 572 21.72 8.90 33.04
C ASP A 572 22.98 8.51 32.25
N HIS A 573 22.80 7.92 31.07
CA HIS A 573 23.85 7.39 30.20
C HIS A 573 24.19 8.33 29.03
N SER A 574 23.83 9.60 29.12
CA SER A 574 24.11 10.59 28.08
C SER A 574 25.60 10.78 27.79
N MET A 575 25.94 10.86 26.50
CA MET A 575 27.31 10.95 25.99
C MET A 575 27.44 12.09 24.97
N SER A 576 28.64 12.67 24.85
CA SER A 576 28.90 13.62 23.76
C SER A 576 28.96 12.89 22.41
N GLN A 577 28.69 13.62 21.33
CA GLN A 577 28.76 13.08 19.97
C GLN A 577 30.12 12.42 19.68
N ALA A 578 31.22 13.09 20.01
CA ALA A 578 32.56 12.56 19.81
C ALA A 578 32.86 11.29 20.64
N GLN A 579 32.31 11.19 21.86
CA GLN A 579 32.46 9.98 22.68
C GLN A 579 31.68 8.81 22.09
N PHE A 580 30.46 9.05 21.63
CA PHE A 580 29.64 8.05 20.97
C PHE A 580 30.27 7.58 19.65
N ASP A 581 30.73 8.51 18.81
CA ASP A 581 31.42 8.23 17.55
C ASP A 581 32.70 7.40 17.74
N ALA A 582 33.42 7.58 18.85
CA ALA A 582 34.60 6.78 19.15
C ALA A 582 34.25 5.30 19.45
N LEU A 583 33.06 5.02 20.00
CA LEU A 583 32.61 3.66 20.34
C LEU A 583 31.79 3.01 19.21
N PHE A 584 31.09 3.82 18.43
CA PHE A 584 30.31 3.43 17.26
C PHE A 584 30.85 4.16 16.01
N PRO A 585 32.05 3.80 15.52
CA PRO A 585 32.73 4.57 14.47
C PRO A 585 32.07 4.45 13.10
N VAL A 586 31.65 3.24 12.72
CA VAL A 586 31.09 2.93 11.40
C VAL A 586 29.58 2.78 11.52
N GLU A 587 28.83 3.31 10.55
CA GLU A 587 27.39 3.11 10.47
C GLU A 587 27.05 1.63 10.21
N PHE A 588 26.23 1.03 11.08
CA PHE A 588 26.01 -0.41 11.11
C PHE A 588 25.40 -0.93 9.81
N TRP A 589 24.37 -0.26 9.31
CA TRP A 589 23.72 -0.68 8.07
C TRP A 589 24.61 -0.53 6.85
N ARG A 590 25.47 0.49 6.82
CA ARG A 590 26.45 0.66 5.74
C ARG A 590 27.42 -0.52 5.70
N GLU A 591 27.93 -0.93 6.87
CA GLU A 591 28.81 -2.09 6.99
C GLU A 591 28.11 -3.39 6.56
N VAL A 592 26.85 -3.60 6.98
CA VAL A 592 26.04 -4.76 6.56
C VAL A 592 25.91 -4.80 5.04
N VAL A 593 25.50 -3.70 4.42
CA VAL A 593 25.26 -3.63 2.97
C VAL A 593 26.55 -3.82 2.19
N ASP A 594 27.65 -3.17 2.58
CA ASP A 594 28.94 -3.32 1.88
C ASP A 594 29.42 -4.77 1.88
N ARG A 595 29.42 -5.40 3.07
CA ARG A 595 29.84 -6.80 3.19
C ARG A 595 28.88 -7.77 2.49
N MET A 596 27.57 -7.47 2.48
CA MET A 596 26.57 -8.24 1.74
C MET A 596 26.81 -8.13 0.23
N ASN A 597 27.06 -6.94 -0.31
CA ASN A 597 27.33 -6.74 -1.74
C ASN A 597 28.60 -7.47 -2.19
N GLU A 598 29.62 -7.56 -1.31
CA GLU A 598 30.85 -8.31 -1.60
C GLU A 598 30.64 -9.83 -1.60
N THR A 599 29.79 -10.35 -0.72
CA THR A 599 29.70 -11.81 -0.44
C THR A 599 28.45 -12.49 -0.99
N MET A 600 27.33 -11.77 -1.06
CA MET A 600 26.00 -12.24 -1.46
C MET A 600 25.24 -11.15 -2.26
N PRO A 601 25.77 -10.69 -3.42
CA PRO A 601 25.18 -9.60 -4.20
C PRO A 601 23.77 -9.91 -4.75
N GLU A 602 23.36 -11.17 -4.73
CA GLU A 602 22.04 -11.63 -5.18
C GLU A 602 20.99 -11.62 -4.05
N THR A 603 21.25 -10.98 -2.91
CA THR A 603 20.30 -10.86 -1.80
C THR A 603 19.64 -9.48 -1.80
N LEU A 604 18.31 -9.44 -1.93
CA LEU A 604 17.54 -8.20 -1.84
C LEU A 604 17.31 -7.84 -0.37
N LEU A 605 17.77 -6.65 0.01
CA LEU A 605 17.65 -6.11 1.37
C LEU A 605 16.57 -5.03 1.43
N LEU A 606 15.61 -5.19 2.35
CA LEU A 606 14.41 -4.38 2.42
C LEU A 606 14.27 -3.82 3.85
N ALA A 607 14.36 -2.50 4.01
CA ALA A 607 14.23 -1.85 5.31
C ALA A 607 12.78 -1.45 5.58
N GLU A 608 12.24 -1.89 6.70
CA GLU A 608 11.20 -1.12 7.37
C GLU A 608 11.90 0.03 8.11
N ALA A 609 11.85 1.23 7.52
CA ALA A 609 12.32 2.44 8.16
C ALA A 609 11.27 3.53 8.00
N PHE A 610 11.05 4.27 9.08
CA PHE A 610 10.17 5.44 9.12
C PHE A 610 11.00 6.67 9.54
N TRP A 611 10.33 7.78 9.85
CA TRP A 611 10.93 9.03 10.36
C TRP A 611 11.75 9.83 9.33
N PHE A 612 11.33 9.87 8.06
CA PHE A 612 11.99 10.63 6.97
C PHE A 612 13.40 10.14 6.62
N MET A 613 13.70 8.89 6.96
CA MET A 613 14.98 8.27 6.67
C MET A 613 14.99 7.47 5.38
N GLU A 614 13.89 7.45 4.63
CA GLU A 614 13.74 6.59 3.46
C GLU A 614 14.85 6.89 2.45
N GLY A 615 15.04 8.18 2.14
CA GLY A 615 16.15 8.67 1.33
C GLY A 615 17.51 8.29 1.91
N TYR A 616 17.72 8.45 3.23
CA TYR A 616 18.98 8.09 3.90
C TYR A 616 19.30 6.59 3.80
N PHE A 617 18.31 5.72 4.01
CA PHE A 617 18.47 4.26 3.95
C PHE A 617 18.86 3.78 2.56
N VAL A 618 18.24 4.32 1.52
CA VAL A 618 18.51 3.84 0.16
C VAL A 618 19.69 4.56 -0.49
N ARG A 619 19.80 5.88 -0.29
CA ARG A 619 20.83 6.72 -0.91
C ARG A 619 22.16 6.60 -0.18
N THR A 620 22.19 6.69 1.15
CA THR A 620 23.44 6.72 1.93
C THR A 620 23.81 5.34 2.45
N LEU A 621 22.86 4.61 3.04
CA LEU A 621 23.12 3.28 3.60
C LEU A 621 23.13 2.17 2.54
N GLY A 622 22.59 2.44 1.35
CA GLY A 622 22.61 1.51 0.21
C GLY A 622 21.59 0.37 0.32
N MET A 623 20.56 0.48 1.16
CA MET A 623 19.48 -0.52 1.20
C MET A 623 18.79 -0.60 -0.17
N HIS A 624 18.46 -1.81 -0.64
CA HIS A 624 17.86 -1.98 -1.96
C HIS A 624 16.45 -1.39 -2.01
N ARG A 625 15.68 -1.61 -0.94
CA ARG A 625 14.29 -1.18 -0.82
C ARG A 625 14.00 -0.62 0.57
N VAL A 626 13.06 0.33 0.65
CA VAL A 626 12.58 0.92 1.92
C VAL A 626 11.07 1.12 1.87
N TYR A 627 10.39 0.94 3.01
CA TYR A 627 8.94 1.16 3.11
C TYR A 627 8.55 2.60 2.76
N ASN A 628 7.40 2.74 2.09
CA ASN A 628 6.77 4.03 1.80
C ASN A 628 5.38 4.09 2.44
N SER A 629 5.31 4.39 3.74
CA SER A 629 4.02 4.51 4.44
C SER A 629 3.20 5.71 3.95
N ALA A 630 3.86 6.74 3.41
CA ALA A 630 3.19 7.90 2.83
C ALA A 630 2.25 7.50 1.68
N PHE A 631 2.62 6.47 0.89
CA PHE A 631 1.74 5.90 -0.14
C PHE A 631 0.37 5.52 0.44
N MET A 632 0.36 4.69 1.49
CA MET A 632 -0.87 4.20 2.08
C MET A 632 -1.66 5.32 2.75
N HIS A 633 -1.04 6.08 3.66
CA HIS A 633 -1.76 7.07 4.47
C HIS A 633 -2.30 8.24 3.63
N MET A 634 -1.49 8.79 2.71
CA MET A 634 -1.92 9.93 1.90
C MET A 634 -3.02 9.55 0.92
N LEU A 635 -2.91 8.39 0.25
CA LEU A 635 -3.95 7.94 -0.69
C LEU A 635 -5.25 7.54 0.02
N LYS A 636 -5.15 6.92 1.21
CA LYS A 636 -6.30 6.62 2.08
C LYS A 636 -7.05 7.89 2.45
N ASN A 637 -6.32 8.88 2.94
CA ASN A 637 -6.87 10.15 3.44
C ASN A 637 -7.14 11.19 2.33
N GLU A 638 -6.91 10.85 1.06
CA GLU A 638 -7.07 11.73 -0.10
C GLU A 638 -6.22 13.03 -0.02
N GLU A 639 -5.06 12.93 0.64
CA GLU A 639 -4.03 13.98 0.69
C GLU A 639 -3.21 13.97 -0.61
N ASN A 640 -3.92 14.08 -1.74
CA ASN A 640 -3.37 13.92 -3.09
C ASN A 640 -2.30 14.97 -3.42
N ASP A 641 -2.47 16.20 -2.91
CA ASP A 641 -1.50 17.29 -3.03
C ASP A 641 -0.17 16.92 -2.35
N LYS A 642 -0.22 16.40 -1.12
CA LYS A 642 0.97 15.94 -0.40
C LYS A 642 1.67 14.79 -1.10
N TYR A 643 0.90 13.82 -1.62
CA TYR A 643 1.48 12.68 -2.31
C TYR A 643 2.12 13.10 -3.65
N ARG A 644 1.50 14.02 -4.39
CA ARG A 644 2.10 14.58 -5.60
C ARG A 644 3.40 15.31 -5.28
N ASP A 645 3.40 16.17 -4.27
CA ASP A 645 4.61 16.89 -3.80
C ASP A 645 5.73 15.90 -3.44
N LEU A 646 5.42 14.79 -2.75
CA LEU A 646 6.39 13.74 -2.44
C LEU A 646 7.08 13.20 -3.69
N ILE A 647 6.30 12.85 -4.73
CA ILE A 647 6.83 12.29 -5.98
C ILE A 647 7.65 13.33 -6.74
N THR A 648 7.13 14.54 -6.93
CA THR A 648 7.83 15.58 -7.69
C THR A 648 9.11 16.03 -6.99
N ASN A 649 9.08 16.23 -5.67
CA ASN A 649 10.28 16.54 -4.89
C ASN A 649 11.34 15.43 -4.98
N THR A 650 10.91 14.17 -4.99
CA THR A 650 11.82 13.02 -5.16
C THR A 650 12.46 13.02 -6.55
N LEU A 651 11.69 13.29 -7.62
CA LEU A 651 12.20 13.37 -8.99
C LEU A 651 13.15 14.55 -9.21
N GLU A 652 12.90 15.69 -8.57
CA GLU A 652 13.77 16.86 -8.64
C GLU A 652 15.08 16.70 -7.86
N PHE A 653 15.04 15.96 -6.76
CA PHE A 653 16.19 15.74 -5.88
C PHE A 653 17.04 14.55 -6.30
N GLU A 654 16.46 13.35 -6.34
CA GLU A 654 17.14 12.11 -6.69
C GLU A 654 16.12 11.04 -7.14
N PRO A 655 15.86 10.92 -8.46
CA PRO A 655 14.89 9.96 -9.01
C PRO A 655 15.15 8.52 -8.61
N GLU A 656 16.40 8.13 -8.37
CA GLU A 656 16.78 6.76 -8.00
C GLU A 656 16.16 6.31 -6.66
N ILE A 657 15.70 7.23 -5.81
CA ILE A 657 14.97 6.91 -4.58
C ILE A 657 13.60 6.30 -4.91
N LEU A 658 12.91 6.80 -5.94
CA LEU A 658 11.53 6.41 -6.26
C LEU A 658 11.41 4.91 -6.57
N LYS A 659 12.38 4.35 -7.32
CA LYS A 659 12.40 2.91 -7.63
C LYS A 659 12.78 2.00 -6.46
N ARG A 660 13.08 2.59 -5.30
CA ARG A 660 13.47 1.87 -4.09
C ARG A 660 12.36 1.83 -3.04
N TYR A 661 11.27 2.54 -3.27
CA TYR A 661 10.12 2.44 -2.40
C TYR A 661 9.44 1.07 -2.50
N VAL A 662 8.98 0.59 -1.35
CA VAL A 662 8.02 -0.49 -1.22
C VAL A 662 6.66 0.15 -1.04
N ASN A 663 5.82 0.08 -2.07
CA ASN A 663 4.46 0.61 -2.02
C ASN A 663 3.52 -0.51 -1.60
N PHE A 664 2.67 -0.24 -0.62
CA PHE A 664 1.71 -1.19 -0.06
C PHE A 664 0.42 -0.47 0.36
N MET A 665 -0.70 -1.19 0.33
CA MET A 665 -2.00 -0.70 0.81
C MET A 665 -2.29 -1.08 2.27
N SER A 666 -1.55 -2.06 2.80
CA SER A 666 -1.54 -2.45 4.20
C SER A 666 -0.29 -3.27 4.47
N ASN A 667 0.11 -3.37 5.74
CA ASN A 667 1.15 -4.27 6.22
C ASN A 667 0.59 -5.03 7.46
N PRO A 668 1.35 -5.92 8.11
CA PRO A 668 0.87 -6.66 9.28
C PRO A 668 0.48 -5.78 10.48
N ASP A 669 1.07 -4.60 10.62
CA ASP A 669 0.85 -3.69 11.75
C ASP A 669 -0.31 -2.71 11.52
N GLU A 670 -0.78 -2.58 10.29
CA GLU A 670 -1.87 -1.70 9.84
C GLU A 670 -3.21 -2.43 9.71
N GLU A 671 -4.31 -1.68 9.61
CA GLU A 671 -5.61 -2.29 9.25
C GLU A 671 -5.57 -2.90 7.84
N THR A 672 -6.42 -3.89 7.58
CA THR A 672 -6.47 -4.57 6.27
C THR A 672 -6.82 -3.59 5.14
N ALA A 673 -6.28 -3.81 3.95
CA ALA A 673 -6.51 -2.93 2.79
C ALA A 673 -8.01 -2.68 2.52
N ILE A 674 -8.88 -3.67 2.72
CA ILE A 674 -10.33 -3.50 2.57
C ILE A 674 -10.93 -2.58 3.62
N ARG A 675 -10.49 -2.68 4.89
CA ARG A 675 -10.99 -1.75 5.92
C ARG A 675 -10.54 -0.33 5.67
N GLN A 676 -9.38 -0.15 5.04
CA GLN A 676 -8.82 1.17 4.76
C GLN A 676 -9.38 1.80 3.47
N PHE A 677 -9.57 1.03 2.40
CA PHE A 677 -9.93 1.54 1.06
C PHE A 677 -11.29 1.03 0.53
N GLY A 678 -11.94 0.12 1.24
CA GLY A 678 -13.16 -0.56 0.79
C GLY A 678 -12.87 -1.64 -0.27
N THR A 679 -13.90 -2.00 -1.04
CA THR A 679 -13.83 -2.99 -2.12
C THR A 679 -14.18 -2.40 -3.50
N GLY A 680 -14.46 -1.10 -3.55
CA GLY A 680 -14.88 -0.38 -4.75
C GLY A 680 -13.71 0.15 -5.59
N ASP A 681 -13.98 1.17 -6.40
CA ASP A 681 -13.02 1.65 -7.41
C ASP A 681 -11.81 2.35 -6.80
N LYS A 682 -11.94 3.00 -5.64
CA LYS A 682 -10.80 3.58 -4.90
C LYS A 682 -9.74 2.52 -4.57
N TYR A 683 -10.16 1.35 -4.08
CA TYR A 683 -9.24 0.25 -3.78
C TYR A 683 -8.47 -0.18 -5.03
N PHE A 684 -9.17 -0.39 -6.15
CA PHE A 684 -8.51 -0.85 -7.38
C PHE A 684 -7.64 0.24 -8.02
N GLY A 685 -8.05 1.51 -7.98
CA GLY A 685 -7.25 2.63 -8.47
C GLY A 685 -5.93 2.79 -7.70
N VAL A 686 -5.96 2.67 -6.37
CA VAL A 686 -4.74 2.66 -5.55
C VAL A 686 -3.90 1.40 -5.81
N CYS A 687 -4.53 0.25 -6.03
CA CYS A 687 -3.84 -0.99 -6.39
C CYS A 687 -3.16 -0.91 -7.76
N VAL A 688 -3.77 -0.21 -8.73
CA VAL A 688 -3.17 0.13 -10.02
C VAL A 688 -1.93 1.00 -9.80
N LEU A 689 -2.04 2.12 -9.05
CA LEU A 689 -0.89 2.95 -8.72
C LEU A 689 0.26 2.15 -8.11
N MET A 690 -0.05 1.30 -7.11
CA MET A 690 0.93 0.44 -6.45
C MET A 690 1.63 -0.48 -7.47
N SER A 691 0.87 -1.00 -8.44
CA SER A 691 1.32 -1.94 -9.46
C SER A 691 2.07 -1.28 -10.65
N THR A 692 1.88 0.02 -10.90
CA THR A 692 2.43 0.73 -12.07
C THR A 692 3.42 1.84 -11.75
N LEU A 693 3.58 2.23 -10.49
CA LEU A 693 4.68 3.09 -10.07
C LEU A 693 6.03 2.34 -10.04
N PRO A 694 7.16 3.06 -10.18
CA PRO A 694 8.48 2.51 -9.88
C PRO A 694 8.56 2.06 -8.42
N GLY A 695 9.39 1.04 -8.17
CA GLY A 695 9.50 0.43 -6.84
C GLY A 695 8.97 -0.99 -6.78
N LEU A 696 8.82 -1.49 -5.56
CA LEU A 696 8.37 -2.84 -5.25
C LEU A 696 6.92 -2.79 -4.76
N PRO A 697 5.95 -3.38 -5.48
CA PRO A 697 4.61 -3.59 -4.94
C PRO A 697 4.59 -4.74 -3.93
N MET A 698 4.03 -4.48 -2.75
CA MET A 698 3.81 -5.48 -1.72
C MET A 698 2.32 -5.63 -1.41
N PHE A 699 1.81 -6.85 -1.56
CA PHE A 699 0.45 -7.22 -1.22
C PHE A 699 0.40 -7.85 0.17
N ALA A 700 -0.55 -7.42 0.99
CA ALA A 700 -0.72 -7.92 2.34
C ALA A 700 -1.46 -9.27 2.38
N HIS A 701 -1.36 -9.94 3.53
CA HIS A 701 -2.09 -11.18 3.78
C HIS A 701 -3.60 -10.95 3.64
N GLY A 702 -4.26 -11.73 2.77
CA GLY A 702 -5.70 -11.67 2.57
C GLY A 702 -6.19 -10.53 1.70
N GLN A 703 -5.31 -9.71 1.13
CA GLN A 703 -5.68 -8.54 0.32
C GLN A 703 -6.42 -8.93 -0.97
N VAL A 704 -5.97 -9.98 -1.66
CA VAL A 704 -6.60 -10.46 -2.90
C VAL A 704 -7.94 -11.15 -2.61
N GLU A 705 -7.96 -11.97 -1.56
CA GLU A 705 -9.13 -12.75 -1.13
C GLU A 705 -10.20 -11.88 -0.47
N GLY A 706 -9.79 -10.73 0.05
CA GLY A 706 -10.63 -9.74 0.68
C GLY A 706 -11.01 -10.04 2.13
N TYR A 707 -10.03 -10.50 2.90
CA TYR A 707 -10.19 -10.74 4.34
C TYR A 707 -10.17 -9.43 5.13
N THR A 708 -11.03 -9.36 6.16
CA THR A 708 -11.20 -8.17 6.99
C THR A 708 -10.50 -8.30 8.34
N GLU A 709 -10.21 -9.51 8.80
CA GLU A 709 -9.49 -9.74 10.05
C GLU A 709 -8.03 -9.27 9.96
N LYS A 710 -7.63 -8.43 10.91
CA LYS A 710 -6.23 -8.03 11.10
C LYS A 710 -5.53 -9.05 11.98
N TYR A 711 -4.37 -9.53 11.55
CA TYR A 711 -3.58 -10.52 12.28
C TYR A 711 -2.33 -9.90 12.89
N GLY A 712 -2.31 -9.78 14.22
CA GLY A 712 -1.10 -9.45 14.96
C GLY A 712 -0.07 -10.59 14.93
N MET A 713 1.10 -10.34 15.52
CA MET A 713 2.24 -11.27 15.53
C MET A 713 2.01 -12.52 16.42
N GLU A 714 0.93 -12.54 17.18
CA GLU A 714 0.53 -13.56 18.17
C GLU A 714 -0.54 -14.53 17.70
N TYR A 715 -1.00 -14.41 16.46
CA TYR A 715 -2.08 -15.24 15.92
C TYR A 715 -1.54 -16.59 15.42
N GLN A 716 -2.20 -17.67 15.80
CA GLN A 716 -1.90 -19.03 15.33
C GLN A 716 -2.85 -19.50 14.23
N ARG A 717 -4.04 -18.90 14.13
CA ARG A 717 -5.10 -19.24 13.19
C ARG A 717 -5.98 -18.02 12.95
N ALA A 718 -6.79 -18.06 11.90
CA ALA A 718 -7.86 -17.08 11.74
C ALA A 718 -8.98 -17.36 12.74
N TYR A 719 -9.45 -16.35 13.47
CA TYR A 719 -10.60 -16.51 14.36
C TYR A 719 -11.91 -16.38 13.58
N TYR A 720 -11.92 -15.58 12.52
CA TYR A 720 -13.02 -15.49 11.60
C TYR A 720 -12.91 -16.57 10.52
N ASN A 721 -14.05 -17.18 10.19
CA ASN A 721 -14.14 -18.13 9.09
C ASN A 721 -14.55 -17.36 7.83
N GLU A 722 -13.66 -16.51 7.34
CA GLU A 722 -13.87 -15.71 6.13
C GLU A 722 -13.62 -16.58 4.88
N LEU A 723 -14.55 -16.54 3.93
CA LEU A 723 -14.36 -17.13 2.60
C LEU A 723 -13.89 -16.04 1.63
N PRO A 724 -13.02 -16.38 0.65
CA PRO A 724 -12.62 -15.43 -0.37
C PRO A 724 -13.81 -14.81 -1.10
N GLN A 725 -13.78 -13.50 -1.29
CA GLN A 725 -14.76 -12.80 -2.10
C GLN A 725 -14.44 -13.04 -3.58
N GLN A 726 -15.06 -14.06 -4.16
CA GLN A 726 -14.69 -14.56 -5.50
C GLN A 726 -14.72 -13.48 -6.59
N TRP A 727 -15.71 -12.59 -6.57
CA TRP A 727 -15.82 -11.46 -7.52
C TRP A 727 -14.63 -10.47 -7.39
N LEU A 728 -14.07 -10.30 -6.20
CA LEU A 728 -12.92 -9.44 -5.93
C LEU A 728 -11.65 -10.08 -6.49
N VAL A 729 -11.48 -11.39 -6.28
CA VAL A 729 -10.37 -12.17 -6.86
C VAL A 729 -10.42 -12.11 -8.39
N GLU A 730 -11.61 -12.28 -8.99
CA GLU A 730 -11.82 -12.18 -10.44
C GLU A 730 -11.52 -10.78 -10.97
N LYS A 731 -11.89 -9.72 -10.24
CA LYS A 731 -11.54 -8.34 -10.62
C LYS A 731 -10.02 -8.10 -10.56
N HIS A 732 -9.31 -8.64 -9.56
CA HIS A 732 -7.83 -8.61 -9.54
C HIS A 732 -7.22 -9.36 -10.73
N GLN A 733 -7.75 -10.53 -11.08
CA GLN A 733 -7.29 -11.33 -12.22
C GLN A 733 -7.46 -10.58 -13.55
N ARG A 734 -8.56 -9.84 -13.71
CA ARG A 734 -8.83 -9.05 -14.91
C ARG A 734 -7.99 -7.77 -14.96
N GLU A 735 -7.91 -7.04 -13.86
CA GLU A 735 -7.43 -5.64 -13.87
C GLU A 735 -6.02 -5.46 -13.33
N ILE A 736 -5.59 -6.24 -12.33
CA ILE A 736 -4.30 -6.02 -11.62
C ILE A 736 -3.21 -6.99 -12.07
N PHE A 737 -3.48 -8.29 -12.10
CA PHE A 737 -2.44 -9.29 -12.39
C PHE A 737 -1.79 -9.17 -13.77
N PRO A 738 -2.48 -8.71 -14.83
CA PRO A 738 -1.81 -8.40 -16.10
C PRO A 738 -0.77 -7.28 -15.97
N LEU A 739 -0.99 -6.29 -15.10
CA LEU A 739 -0.03 -5.22 -14.82
C LEU A 739 1.21 -5.78 -14.10
N LEU A 740 1.02 -6.72 -13.17
CA LEU A 740 2.10 -7.41 -12.48
C LEU A 740 2.98 -8.23 -13.45
N SER A 741 2.39 -8.86 -14.47
CA SER A 741 3.16 -9.56 -15.52
C SER A 741 4.09 -8.62 -16.31
N LYS A 742 3.75 -7.32 -16.35
CA LYS A 742 4.52 -6.27 -17.00
C LYS A 742 5.33 -5.40 -16.04
N ARG A 743 5.68 -5.89 -14.84
CA ARG A 743 6.50 -5.11 -13.89
C ARG A 743 7.78 -4.52 -14.50
N TYR A 744 8.41 -5.19 -15.47
CA TYR A 744 9.59 -4.69 -16.17
C TYR A 744 9.36 -3.33 -16.89
N LEU A 745 8.12 -3.01 -17.25
CA LEU A 745 7.74 -1.75 -17.89
C LEU A 745 7.64 -0.59 -16.89
N PHE A 746 7.44 -0.91 -15.62
CA PHE A 746 7.02 0.04 -14.59
C PHE A 746 8.04 0.19 -13.45
N SER A 747 8.93 -0.78 -13.25
CA SER A 747 9.80 -0.87 -12.08
C SER A 747 10.91 0.18 -12.02
N GLU A 748 11.39 0.65 -13.16
CA GLU A 748 12.53 1.57 -13.27
C GLU A 748 12.08 3.03 -13.38
N VAL A 749 12.96 3.94 -12.96
CA VAL A 749 12.72 5.39 -13.01
C VAL A 749 13.30 6.06 -14.25
N GLU A 750 14.18 5.43 -15.02
CA GLU A 750 14.92 6.07 -16.13
C GLU A 750 13.99 6.79 -17.11
N HIS A 751 12.91 6.13 -17.55
CA HIS A 751 11.92 6.69 -18.45
C HIS A 751 10.57 7.01 -17.78
N PHE A 752 10.52 6.96 -16.45
CA PHE A 752 9.36 7.41 -15.69
C PHE A 752 9.26 8.93 -15.76
N ASN A 753 8.08 9.44 -16.14
CA ASN A 753 7.77 10.87 -16.16
C ASN A 753 6.37 11.10 -15.58
N PHE A 754 6.28 11.95 -14.58
CA PHE A 754 5.03 12.35 -13.92
C PHE A 754 4.53 13.67 -14.51
N PHE A 755 3.23 13.82 -14.78
CA PHE A 755 2.66 14.95 -15.53
C PHE A 755 1.72 15.81 -14.70
N ASP A 756 1.66 17.08 -15.08
CA ASP A 756 0.71 18.05 -14.55
C ASP A 756 -0.61 17.89 -15.29
N PHE A 757 -1.66 17.48 -14.56
CA PHE A 757 -3.01 17.44 -15.09
C PHE A 757 -3.66 18.82 -14.92
N GLN A 758 -3.72 19.59 -16.01
CA GLN A 758 -4.27 20.94 -16.01
C GLN A 758 -5.76 20.89 -16.36
N ASP A 759 -6.61 21.44 -15.51
CA ASP A 759 -8.04 21.54 -15.80
C ASP A 759 -8.33 22.45 -17.01
N ASP A 760 -9.59 22.50 -17.44
CA ASP A 760 -9.99 23.32 -18.59
C ASP A 760 -9.80 24.84 -18.36
N ALA A 761 -9.53 25.28 -17.13
CA ALA A 761 -9.19 26.66 -16.76
C ALA A 761 -7.66 26.90 -16.63
N GLY A 762 -6.84 25.86 -16.80
CA GLY A 762 -5.38 25.91 -16.73
C GLY A 762 -4.81 25.78 -15.31
N PHE A 763 -5.62 25.42 -14.31
CA PHE A 763 -5.14 25.15 -12.96
C PHE A 763 -4.73 23.69 -12.80
N LEU A 764 -3.71 23.45 -11.98
CA LEU A 764 -3.25 22.10 -11.67
C LEU A 764 -4.29 21.37 -10.79
N ASN A 765 -4.74 20.20 -11.24
CA ASN A 765 -5.60 19.32 -10.47
C ASN A 765 -4.77 18.20 -9.82
N GLU A 766 -4.47 18.39 -8.54
CA GLU A 766 -3.70 17.47 -7.69
C GLU A 766 -4.33 16.08 -7.54
N ASN A 767 -5.63 15.95 -7.80
CA ASN A 767 -6.36 14.68 -7.60
C ASN A 767 -6.07 13.66 -8.71
N VAL A 768 -5.62 14.13 -9.87
CA VAL A 768 -5.32 13.27 -11.01
C VAL A 768 -3.83 12.99 -11.09
N MET A 769 -3.47 11.73 -10.88
CA MET A 769 -2.11 11.24 -11.04
C MET A 769 -1.94 10.74 -12.47
N ALA A 770 -1.05 11.40 -13.21
CA ALA A 770 -0.77 11.07 -14.61
C ALA A 770 0.72 10.82 -14.80
N TYR A 771 1.09 9.67 -15.36
CA TYR A 771 2.49 9.37 -15.61
C TYR A 771 2.70 8.37 -16.74
N THR A 772 3.90 8.37 -17.29
CA THR A 772 4.32 7.46 -18.35
C THR A 772 5.55 6.68 -17.96
N ASN A 773 5.70 5.48 -18.53
CA ASN A 773 6.95 4.73 -18.49
C ASN A 773 7.12 3.96 -19.81
N ARG A 774 8.36 3.54 -20.11
CA ARG A 774 8.67 2.76 -21.32
C ARG A 774 9.82 1.79 -21.08
N PHE A 775 9.78 0.66 -21.77
CA PHE A 775 10.84 -0.33 -21.78
C PHE A 775 10.99 -0.89 -23.20
N GLY A 776 12.13 -0.64 -23.84
CA GLY A 776 12.33 -0.96 -25.26
C GLY A 776 11.32 -0.22 -26.14
N ILE A 777 10.48 -0.97 -26.86
CA ILE A 777 9.41 -0.42 -27.72
C ILE A 777 8.06 -0.30 -27.00
N GLU A 778 7.92 -0.91 -25.82
CA GLU A 778 6.68 -0.89 -25.05
C GLU A 778 6.58 0.40 -24.26
N ARG A 779 5.36 0.94 -24.20
CA ARG A 779 5.05 2.25 -23.62
C ARG A 779 3.75 2.13 -22.82
N ALA A 780 3.68 2.83 -21.71
CA ALA A 780 2.48 2.93 -20.90
C ALA A 780 2.20 4.39 -20.52
N LEU A 781 0.92 4.73 -20.48
CA LEU A 781 0.38 5.95 -19.89
C LEU A 781 -0.68 5.54 -18.87
N VAL A 782 -0.53 6.01 -17.64
CA VAL A 782 -1.47 5.76 -16.54
C VAL A 782 -2.10 7.08 -16.12
N LEU A 783 -3.42 7.07 -15.98
CA LEU A 783 -4.23 8.16 -15.45
C LEU A 783 -5.07 7.61 -14.31
N PHE A 784 -5.12 8.30 -13.17
CA PHE A 784 -5.99 7.92 -12.06
C PHE A 784 -6.47 9.15 -11.31
N ASN A 785 -7.79 9.26 -11.13
CA ASN A 785 -8.41 10.27 -10.30
C ASN A 785 -8.63 9.73 -8.88
N ASN A 786 -7.78 10.06 -7.91
CA ASN A 786 -7.93 9.60 -6.52
C ASN A 786 -8.94 10.45 -5.72
N LYS A 787 -10.08 10.77 -6.32
CA LYS A 787 -11.18 11.51 -5.67
C LYS A 787 -12.52 11.15 -6.27
N TYR A 788 -13.61 11.41 -5.54
CA TYR A 788 -14.97 11.09 -5.98
C TYR A 788 -15.50 12.05 -7.05
N GLU A 789 -15.05 13.31 -7.08
CA GLU A 789 -15.46 14.28 -8.08
C GLU A 789 -14.85 13.97 -9.45
N GLU A 790 -15.61 14.22 -10.52
CA GLU A 790 -15.13 14.11 -11.89
C GLU A 790 -14.02 15.14 -12.17
N ALA A 791 -13.08 14.76 -13.03
CA ALA A 791 -11.97 15.59 -13.47
C ALA A 791 -11.88 15.62 -15.00
N SER A 792 -11.84 16.81 -15.59
CA SER A 792 -11.58 17.05 -17.02
C SER A 792 -10.36 17.94 -17.16
N GLY A 793 -9.46 17.58 -18.06
CA GLY A 793 -8.23 18.34 -18.22
C GLY A 793 -7.23 17.71 -19.19
N ARG A 794 -6.02 18.27 -19.22
CA ARG A 794 -4.98 17.95 -20.18
C ARG A 794 -3.64 17.70 -19.52
N ILE A 795 -2.89 16.74 -20.05
CA ILE A 795 -1.49 16.51 -19.73
C ILE A 795 -0.61 16.96 -20.91
N ILE A 796 0.36 17.83 -20.63
CA ILE A 796 1.23 18.42 -21.65
C ILE A 796 2.70 18.21 -21.28
N ASN A 797 3.14 18.82 -20.18
CA ASN A 797 4.51 18.76 -19.70
C ASN A 797 4.62 17.89 -18.44
N SER A 798 5.74 17.18 -18.32
CA SER A 798 6.10 16.49 -17.09
C SER A 798 6.53 17.47 -16.00
N ALA A 799 6.38 17.07 -14.75
CA ALA A 799 7.09 17.68 -13.65
C ALA A 799 8.62 17.64 -13.88
N PRO A 800 9.40 18.57 -13.31
CA PRO A 800 10.84 18.58 -13.46
C PRO A 800 11.47 17.32 -12.88
N LYS A 801 12.41 16.71 -13.62
CA LYS A 801 13.14 15.52 -13.20
C LYS A 801 14.63 15.71 -13.36
N LEU A 802 15.41 15.35 -12.35
CA LEU A 802 16.87 15.41 -12.40
C LEU A 802 17.43 14.40 -13.41
N GLN A 803 18.27 14.87 -14.33
CA GLN A 803 19.04 14.01 -15.24
C GLN A 803 20.54 14.25 -15.03
N LYS A 804 21.29 13.16 -14.85
CA LYS A 804 22.74 13.17 -14.71
C LYS A 804 23.36 12.94 -16.09
N GLY A 805 23.99 13.96 -16.68
CA GLY A 805 24.64 13.91 -17.99
C GLY A 805 26.13 14.31 -17.92
N GLY A 806 26.85 14.19 -19.04
CA GLY A 806 28.28 14.48 -19.14
C GLY A 806 28.70 15.92 -18.78
N ASP A 807 27.76 16.87 -18.85
CA ASP A 807 27.96 18.30 -18.55
C ASP A 807 27.41 18.73 -17.17
N GLY A 808 27.06 17.76 -16.29
CA GLY A 808 26.57 18.00 -14.94
C GLY A 808 25.13 17.55 -14.70
N THR A 809 24.56 17.97 -13.57
CA THR A 809 23.21 17.62 -13.12
C THR A 809 22.23 18.77 -13.43
N GLN A 810 21.21 18.51 -14.26
CA GLN A 810 20.17 19.50 -14.58
C GLN A 810 18.77 18.87 -14.49
N THR A 811 17.79 19.65 -14.07
CA THR A 811 16.38 19.26 -14.11
C THR A 811 15.80 19.52 -15.49
N ARG A 812 15.04 18.58 -16.02
CA ARG A 812 14.42 18.67 -17.34
C ARG A 812 12.93 18.31 -17.26
N GLU A 813 12.11 19.07 -17.98
CA GLU A 813 10.71 18.77 -18.26
C GLU A 813 10.60 18.19 -19.68
N LEU A 814 9.68 17.25 -19.89
CA LEU A 814 9.43 16.61 -21.18
C LEU A 814 7.96 16.78 -21.58
N GLN A 815 7.71 16.97 -22.87
CA GLN A 815 6.36 16.90 -23.42
C GLN A 815 5.90 15.44 -23.51
N LEU A 816 4.58 15.19 -23.48
CA LEU A 816 4.01 13.84 -23.51
C LEU A 816 4.53 12.99 -24.67
N GLY A 817 4.51 13.54 -25.90
CA GLY A 817 5.02 12.86 -27.09
C GLY A 817 6.51 12.52 -27.01
N GLU A 818 7.34 13.37 -26.38
CA GLU A 818 8.76 13.11 -26.17
C GLU A 818 8.98 12.03 -25.09
N ALA A 819 8.27 12.11 -23.97
CA ALA A 819 8.37 11.14 -22.87
C ALA A 819 8.04 9.71 -23.34
N LEU A 820 6.98 9.58 -24.16
CA LEU A 820 6.60 8.30 -24.78
C LEU A 820 7.50 7.90 -25.96
N GLY A 821 8.40 8.77 -26.43
CA GLY A 821 9.25 8.50 -27.59
C GLY A 821 8.45 8.26 -28.87
N LEU A 822 7.49 9.16 -29.13
CA LEU A 822 6.64 9.14 -30.33
C LEU A 822 7.23 10.07 -31.39
N ASN A 823 7.05 9.74 -32.66
CA ASN A 823 7.25 10.65 -33.80
C ASN A 823 6.10 11.67 -33.91
N GLY A 824 6.43 12.96 -33.81
CA GLY A 824 5.50 14.09 -33.95
C GLY A 824 5.34 14.63 -35.38
N GLY A 825 5.89 13.94 -36.39
CA GLY A 825 5.79 14.34 -37.79
C GLY A 825 4.36 14.32 -38.35
N GLN A 826 4.12 15.07 -39.43
CA GLN A 826 2.83 15.01 -40.15
C GLN A 826 2.61 13.61 -40.73
N GLY A 827 1.37 13.11 -40.66
CA GLY A 827 0.98 11.78 -41.15
C GLY A 827 1.23 10.62 -40.17
N TYR A 828 1.82 10.87 -38.99
CA TYR A 828 1.98 9.85 -37.95
C TYR A 828 0.77 9.83 -37.00
N TYR A 829 0.19 8.64 -36.83
CA TYR A 829 -0.90 8.35 -35.90
C TYR A 829 -0.51 7.21 -34.97
N TYR A 830 -1.10 7.17 -33.79
CA TYR A 830 -0.88 6.13 -32.79
C TYR A 830 -2.19 5.49 -32.40
N SER A 831 -2.26 4.17 -32.53
CA SER A 831 -3.28 3.36 -31.88
C SER A 831 -2.77 3.00 -30.50
N MET A 832 -3.53 3.33 -29.45
CA MET A 832 -3.24 2.97 -28.06
C MET A 832 -4.41 2.19 -27.50
N LYS A 833 -4.13 1.08 -26.81
CA LYS A 833 -5.16 0.20 -26.25
C LYS A 833 -5.32 0.45 -24.77
N GLU A 834 -6.55 0.66 -24.33
CA GLU A 834 -6.88 0.77 -22.92
C GLU A 834 -7.06 -0.63 -22.31
N HIS A 835 -6.44 -0.86 -21.17
CA HIS A 835 -6.29 -2.17 -20.53
C HIS A 835 -7.63 -2.80 -20.11
N ILE A 836 -8.54 -2.03 -19.50
CA ILE A 836 -9.74 -2.57 -18.84
C ILE A 836 -10.86 -2.83 -19.86
N SER A 837 -11.18 -1.83 -20.67
CA SER A 837 -12.19 -1.88 -21.73
C SER A 837 -11.73 -2.67 -22.95
N GLY A 838 -10.41 -2.78 -23.16
CA GLY A 838 -9.83 -3.36 -24.37
C GLY A 838 -10.00 -2.51 -25.62
N HIS A 839 -10.58 -1.32 -25.51
CA HIS A 839 -10.77 -0.41 -26.64
C HIS A 839 -9.46 0.19 -27.11
N GLU A 840 -9.36 0.39 -28.41
CA GLU A 840 -8.27 1.08 -29.08
C GLU A 840 -8.70 2.51 -29.43
N TYR A 841 -7.79 3.45 -29.18
CA TYR A 841 -7.96 4.87 -29.43
C TYR A 841 -6.93 5.34 -30.45
N LEU A 842 -7.34 6.17 -31.40
CA LEU A 842 -6.46 6.72 -32.44
C LEU A 842 -6.16 8.20 -32.16
N LYS A 843 -4.88 8.52 -31.98
CA LYS A 843 -4.41 9.88 -31.72
C LYS A 843 -3.36 10.31 -32.74
N SER A 844 -3.34 11.60 -33.06
CA SER A 844 -2.33 12.18 -33.93
C SER A 844 -1.00 12.33 -33.18
N GLY A 845 0.11 11.89 -33.78
CA GLY A 845 1.44 12.06 -33.21
C GLY A 845 1.81 13.53 -33.00
N ARG A 846 1.39 14.39 -33.93
CA ARG A 846 1.59 15.84 -33.84
C ARG A 846 0.80 16.47 -32.67
N GLU A 847 -0.45 16.03 -32.48
CA GLU A 847 -1.30 16.50 -31.37
C GLU A 847 -0.68 16.14 -30.01
N LEU A 848 -0.19 14.91 -29.84
CA LEU A 848 0.44 14.45 -28.60
C LEU A 848 1.74 15.19 -28.25
N HIS A 849 2.44 15.74 -29.25
CA HIS A 849 3.62 16.59 -29.05
C HIS A 849 3.25 18.05 -28.77
N GLU A 850 2.43 18.66 -29.63
CA GLU A 850 2.16 20.10 -29.56
C GLU A 850 1.10 20.47 -28.51
N GLN A 851 0.09 19.61 -28.33
CA GLN A 851 -1.09 19.90 -27.53
C GLN A 851 -1.25 19.00 -26.31
N GLY A 852 -0.61 17.82 -26.29
CA GLY A 852 -0.73 16.84 -25.20
C GLY A 852 -1.96 15.93 -25.35
N LEU A 853 -2.45 15.37 -24.24
CA LEU A 853 -3.65 14.53 -24.21
C LEU A 853 -4.71 15.12 -23.29
N HIS A 854 -5.89 15.42 -23.85
CA HIS A 854 -7.09 15.81 -23.07
C HIS A 854 -7.93 14.58 -22.74
N TRP A 855 -8.42 14.51 -21.50
CA TRP A 855 -9.23 13.41 -21.02
C TRP A 855 -10.22 13.84 -19.94
N HIS A 856 -11.31 13.08 -19.80
CA HIS A 856 -12.30 13.19 -18.74
C HIS A 856 -12.34 11.89 -17.94
N LEU A 857 -12.22 12.01 -16.62
CA LEU A 857 -12.20 10.91 -15.66
C LEU A 857 -13.35 11.09 -14.66
N ASN A 858 -14.11 10.03 -14.46
CA ASN A 858 -15.08 9.92 -13.38
C ASN A 858 -14.37 9.81 -12.01
N GLY A 859 -15.16 9.85 -10.94
CA GLY A 859 -14.65 9.63 -9.59
C GLY A 859 -13.99 8.27 -9.42
N PHE A 860 -12.77 8.22 -8.88
CA PHE A 860 -11.96 7.01 -8.71
C PHE A 860 -11.66 6.24 -10.01
N GLU A 861 -11.88 6.84 -11.18
CA GLU A 861 -11.57 6.21 -12.46
C GLU A 861 -10.06 6.16 -12.70
N TYR A 862 -9.59 5.00 -13.17
CA TYR A 862 -8.22 4.75 -13.58
C TYR A 862 -8.20 4.19 -15.01
N LEU A 863 -7.28 4.68 -15.83
CA LEU A 863 -7.08 4.26 -17.21
C LEU A 863 -5.61 3.96 -17.45
N ILE A 864 -5.36 2.82 -18.09
CA ILE A 864 -4.02 2.39 -18.46
C ILE A 864 -4.01 2.20 -19.97
N PHE A 865 -3.30 3.07 -20.68
CA PHE A 865 -3.03 2.91 -22.10
C PHE A 865 -1.69 2.22 -22.28
N TRP A 866 -1.67 1.15 -23.08
CA TRP A 866 -0.47 0.46 -23.50
C TRP A 866 -0.62 -0.04 -24.95
N GLU A 867 0.33 -0.85 -25.43
CA GLU A 867 0.33 -1.37 -26.81
C GLU A 867 0.26 -0.28 -27.88
N PHE A 868 1.06 0.78 -27.70
CA PHE A 868 1.18 1.86 -28.67
C PHE A 868 1.71 1.34 -30.01
N ARG A 869 0.90 1.45 -31.06
CA ARG A 869 1.27 1.12 -32.45
C ARG A 869 1.39 2.40 -33.26
N GLU A 870 2.59 2.63 -33.78
CA GLU A 870 2.87 3.71 -34.73
C GLU A 870 2.30 3.36 -36.11
N ILE A 871 1.58 4.29 -36.71
CA ILE A 871 0.93 4.16 -38.01
C ILE A 871 1.29 5.38 -38.84
N PHE A 872 1.90 5.16 -40.01
CA PHE A 872 2.14 6.23 -40.98
C PHE A 872 1.03 6.21 -42.04
N ASP A 873 0.24 7.27 -42.10
CA ASP A 873 -0.90 7.37 -43.01
C ASP A 873 -0.47 7.84 -44.40
N VAL A 874 -0.39 6.90 -45.32
CA VAL A 874 -0.04 7.17 -46.73
C VAL A 874 -1.28 7.61 -47.54
N THR A 875 -2.48 7.16 -47.14
CA THR A 875 -3.71 7.30 -47.94
C THR A 875 -4.64 8.42 -47.45
N GLY A 876 -4.39 8.98 -46.26
CA GLY A 876 -5.26 9.95 -45.58
C GLY A 876 -6.47 9.30 -44.89
N ILE A 877 -6.44 7.98 -44.70
CA ILE A 877 -7.60 7.25 -44.17
C ILE A 877 -7.63 7.26 -42.65
N TYR A 878 -6.47 7.20 -42.00
CA TYR A 878 -6.36 7.27 -40.56
C TYR A 878 -6.60 8.70 -40.06
N GLU A 879 -6.24 9.71 -40.86
CA GLU A 879 -6.65 11.09 -40.63
C GLU A 879 -8.17 11.23 -40.57
N ARG A 880 -8.87 10.77 -41.62
CA ARG A 880 -10.33 10.80 -41.66
C ARG A 880 -10.96 9.96 -40.55
N LEU A 881 -10.39 8.79 -40.24
CA LEU A 881 -10.85 7.95 -39.14
C LEU A 881 -10.68 8.64 -37.79
N HIS A 882 -9.54 9.28 -37.54
CA HIS A 882 -9.28 10.03 -36.30
C HIS A 882 -10.32 11.15 -36.10
N TYR A 883 -10.63 11.91 -37.14
CA TYR A 883 -11.68 12.93 -37.08
C TYR A 883 -13.08 12.34 -36.89
N ASN A 884 -13.39 11.22 -37.55
CA ASN A 884 -14.69 10.55 -37.41
C ASN A 884 -14.90 9.97 -36.01
N LEU A 885 -13.86 9.41 -35.40
CA LEU A 885 -13.91 8.87 -34.05
C LEU A 885 -14.00 9.99 -32.99
N ALA A 886 -13.52 11.20 -33.29
CA ALA A 886 -13.57 12.35 -32.40
C ALA A 886 -13.08 12.04 -30.96
N GLY A 887 -12.06 11.19 -30.84
CA GLY A 887 -11.50 10.76 -29.56
C GLY A 887 -12.18 9.56 -28.89
N GLN A 888 -13.26 9.01 -29.45
CA GLN A 888 -13.91 7.79 -28.96
C GLN A 888 -13.06 6.54 -29.22
N GLY A 889 -13.13 5.60 -28.27
CA GLY A 889 -12.48 4.30 -28.39
C GLY A 889 -13.35 3.31 -29.17
N VAL A 890 -12.71 2.39 -29.89
CA VAL A 890 -13.38 1.32 -30.64
C VAL A 890 -12.76 -0.02 -30.31
N ALA A 891 -13.49 -1.12 -30.51
CA ALA A 891 -12.95 -2.47 -30.27
C ALA A 891 -11.71 -2.79 -31.12
N SER A 892 -11.61 -2.22 -32.34
CA SER A 892 -10.44 -2.35 -33.20
C SER A 892 -10.35 -1.19 -34.19
N ILE A 893 -9.22 -0.49 -34.22
CA ILE A 893 -8.92 0.53 -35.21
C ILE A 893 -8.85 -0.06 -36.61
N GLU A 894 -8.34 -1.29 -36.75
CA GLU A 894 -8.25 -1.95 -38.04
C GLU A 894 -9.64 -2.30 -38.60
N GLN A 895 -10.56 -2.72 -37.74
CA GLN A 895 -11.95 -2.94 -38.15
C GLN A 895 -12.62 -1.61 -38.55
N ALA A 896 -12.50 -0.57 -37.71
CA ALA A 896 -13.08 0.74 -37.99
C ALA A 896 -12.53 1.37 -39.28
N ARG A 897 -11.23 1.15 -39.58
CA ARG A 897 -10.60 1.54 -40.85
C ARG A 897 -11.28 0.86 -42.05
N LYS A 898 -11.46 -0.46 -42.00
CA LYS A 898 -12.09 -1.19 -43.10
C LYS A 898 -13.56 -0.82 -43.28
N GLU A 899 -14.30 -0.58 -42.20
CA GLU A 899 -15.67 -0.06 -42.27
C GLU A 899 -15.72 1.30 -42.97
N LEU A 900 -14.75 2.17 -42.70
CA LEU A 900 -14.62 3.48 -43.36
C LEU A 900 -14.27 3.37 -44.86
N GLU A 901 -13.44 2.39 -45.25
CA GLU A 901 -13.16 2.08 -46.66
C GLU A 901 -14.45 1.67 -47.41
N LEU A 902 -15.32 0.93 -46.72
CA LEU A 902 -16.57 0.41 -47.25
C LEU A 902 -17.77 1.36 -47.10
N GLU A 903 -17.58 2.58 -46.62
CA GLU A 903 -18.67 3.53 -46.36
C GLU A 903 -19.58 3.72 -47.58
N GLN A 904 -19.01 3.84 -48.78
CA GLN A 904 -19.80 4.00 -50.02
C GLN A 904 -20.60 2.74 -50.38
N VAL A 905 -20.08 1.56 -50.03
CA VAL A 905 -20.76 0.28 -50.23
C VAL A 905 -21.89 0.12 -49.22
N TYR A 906 -21.64 0.49 -47.95
CA TYR A 906 -22.65 0.45 -46.88
C TYR A 906 -23.78 1.44 -47.12
N ALA A 907 -23.46 2.66 -47.56
CA ALA A 907 -24.44 3.68 -47.94
C ALA A 907 -25.35 3.24 -49.11
N ALA A 908 -24.92 2.28 -49.93
CA ALA A 908 -25.75 1.68 -50.98
C ALA A 908 -26.51 0.41 -50.52
N PHE A 909 -26.00 -0.30 -49.51
CA PHE A 909 -26.64 -1.49 -48.92
C PHE A 909 -27.77 -1.14 -47.94
N GLU A 910 -27.55 -0.21 -47.02
CA GLU A 910 -28.53 0.18 -45.99
C GLU A 910 -29.91 0.59 -46.58
N PRO A 911 -29.99 1.35 -47.71
CA PRO A 911 -31.26 1.72 -48.33
C PRO A 911 -32.14 0.56 -48.81
N LEU A 912 -31.62 -0.66 -48.90
CA LEU A 912 -32.40 -1.86 -49.24
C LEU A 912 -33.48 -2.19 -48.20
N PHE A 913 -33.28 -1.72 -46.97
CA PHE A 913 -34.14 -2.09 -45.82
C PHE A 913 -34.99 -0.92 -45.32
N LEU A 914 -34.98 0.22 -46.03
CA LEU A 914 -35.79 1.38 -45.66
C LEU A 914 -37.30 1.08 -45.78
N PRO A 915 -38.15 1.74 -44.96
CA PRO A 915 -39.60 1.55 -44.96
C PRO A 915 -40.24 1.63 -46.36
N ASP A 916 -39.77 2.58 -47.18
CA ASP A 916 -40.30 2.82 -48.53
C ASP A 916 -40.01 1.69 -49.53
N VAL A 917 -39.14 0.74 -49.17
CA VAL A 917 -38.78 -0.44 -49.95
C VAL A 917 -39.35 -1.70 -49.33
N ILE A 918 -39.19 -1.84 -48.02
CA ILE A 918 -39.57 -3.07 -47.33
C ILE A 918 -41.08 -3.19 -47.12
N ASP A 919 -41.79 -2.09 -46.82
CA ASP A 919 -43.22 -2.15 -46.53
C ASP A 919 -44.06 -2.50 -47.79
N PRO A 920 -43.77 -1.96 -49.00
CA PRO A 920 -44.41 -2.43 -50.23
C PRO A 920 -44.12 -3.90 -50.54
N PHE A 921 -42.90 -4.37 -50.28
CA PHE A 921 -42.55 -5.78 -50.47
C PHE A 921 -43.35 -6.68 -49.53
N ILE A 922 -43.46 -6.32 -48.25
CA ILE A 922 -44.30 -7.00 -47.27
C ILE A 922 -45.75 -7.05 -47.72
N GLY A 923 -46.31 -5.91 -48.17
CA GLY A 923 -47.66 -5.84 -48.71
C GLY A 923 -47.87 -6.80 -49.88
N SER A 924 -46.87 -6.94 -50.76
CA SER A 924 -46.91 -7.86 -51.90
C SER A 924 -46.91 -9.35 -51.52
N LEU A 925 -46.36 -9.70 -50.36
CA LEU A 925 -46.39 -11.07 -49.85
C LEU A 925 -47.74 -11.43 -49.23
N GLN A 926 -48.49 -10.44 -48.74
CA GLN A 926 -49.77 -10.64 -48.03
C GLN A 926 -50.99 -10.51 -48.97
N ASP A 927 -50.89 -9.69 -50.03
CA ASP A 927 -51.98 -9.41 -50.95
C ASP A 927 -51.97 -10.30 -52.23
N PRO A 928 -52.99 -11.16 -52.43
CA PRO A 928 -53.10 -12.02 -53.61
C PRO A 928 -53.44 -11.27 -54.90
N GLU A 929 -53.99 -10.05 -54.82
CA GLU A 929 -54.41 -9.24 -55.99
C GLU A 929 -53.22 -8.65 -56.76
N ILE A 930 -52.03 -8.54 -56.15
CA ILE A 930 -50.86 -7.97 -56.82
C ILE A 930 -50.31 -8.96 -57.86
N PRO A 931 -50.17 -8.59 -59.15
CA PRO A 931 -49.68 -9.47 -60.21
C PRO A 931 -48.35 -10.16 -59.88
N MET A 932 -48.19 -11.42 -60.33
CA MET A 932 -46.94 -12.18 -60.19
C MET A 932 -45.89 -11.76 -61.24
N LYS A 933 -46.36 -11.18 -62.34
CA LYS A 933 -45.58 -10.65 -63.45
C LYS A 933 -45.68 -9.12 -63.37
N ASP A 934 -44.55 -8.42 -63.42
CA ASP A 934 -44.48 -6.96 -63.34
C ASP A 934 -44.96 -6.36 -62.00
N ASP A 935 -44.54 -6.97 -60.88
CA ASP A 935 -44.83 -6.48 -59.53
C ASP A 935 -44.13 -5.13 -59.26
N PRO A 936 -44.88 -4.02 -59.07
CA PRO A 936 -44.31 -2.70 -58.88
C PRO A 936 -43.53 -2.56 -57.55
N SER A 937 -43.73 -3.45 -56.58
CA SER A 937 -43.00 -3.42 -55.30
C SER A 937 -41.55 -3.91 -55.42
N LEU A 938 -41.22 -4.70 -56.44
CA LEU A 938 -39.87 -5.28 -56.61
C LEU A 938 -38.91 -4.37 -57.38
N GLU A 939 -39.42 -3.41 -58.16
CA GLU A 939 -38.58 -2.50 -58.96
C GLU A 939 -37.69 -1.58 -58.08
N PRO A 940 -38.21 -0.92 -57.02
CA PRO A 940 -37.37 -0.13 -56.12
C PRO A 940 -36.29 -0.95 -55.41
N ILE A 941 -36.61 -2.17 -54.98
CA ILE A 941 -35.67 -3.11 -54.33
C ILE A 941 -34.54 -3.48 -55.30
N THR A 942 -34.89 -3.88 -56.51
CA THR A 942 -33.94 -4.34 -57.53
C THR A 942 -33.04 -3.20 -58.01
N SER A 943 -33.59 -2.00 -58.16
CA SER A 943 -32.82 -0.81 -58.51
C SER A 943 -31.79 -0.43 -57.44
N ARG A 944 -32.17 -0.45 -56.15
CA ARG A 944 -31.24 -0.21 -55.03
C ARG A 944 -30.19 -1.31 -54.91
N TYR A 945 -30.56 -2.57 -55.15
CA TYR A 945 -29.61 -3.67 -55.12
C TYR A 945 -28.62 -3.60 -56.29
N ARG A 946 -29.07 -3.20 -57.49
CA ARG A 946 -28.19 -2.95 -58.63
C ARG A 946 -27.18 -1.83 -58.32
N ASN A 947 -27.60 -0.75 -57.67
CA ASN A 947 -26.69 0.30 -57.20
C ASN A 947 -25.66 -0.26 -56.20
N PHE A 948 -26.11 -0.99 -55.18
CA PHE A 948 -25.23 -1.66 -54.22
C PHE A 948 -24.19 -2.55 -54.92
N VAL A 949 -24.62 -3.44 -55.81
CA VAL A 949 -23.71 -4.32 -56.55
C VAL A 949 -22.74 -3.53 -57.43
N SER A 950 -23.18 -2.47 -58.09
CA SER A 950 -22.29 -1.63 -58.90
C SER A 950 -21.23 -0.92 -58.06
N ARG A 951 -21.58 -0.50 -56.82
CA ARG A 951 -20.60 0.03 -55.87
C ARG A 951 -19.59 -1.02 -55.43
N VAL A 952 -20.03 -2.26 -55.20
CA VAL A 952 -19.14 -3.39 -54.88
C VAL A 952 -18.17 -3.66 -56.04
N VAL A 953 -18.68 -3.75 -57.27
CA VAL A 953 -17.88 -4.02 -58.48
C VAL A 953 -16.86 -2.91 -58.72
N SER A 954 -17.27 -1.65 -58.57
CA SER A 954 -16.40 -0.48 -58.70
C SER A 954 -15.31 -0.44 -57.61
N HIS A 955 -15.67 -0.74 -56.36
CA HIS A 955 -14.73 -0.70 -55.23
C HIS A 955 -13.64 -1.77 -55.34
N TYR A 956 -13.99 -3.00 -55.73
CA TYR A 956 -13.04 -4.12 -55.82
C TYR A 956 -12.47 -4.35 -57.23
N GLY A 957 -12.88 -3.57 -58.23
CA GLY A 957 -12.42 -3.72 -59.61
C GLY A 957 -12.80 -5.07 -60.24
N LEU A 958 -14.01 -5.57 -59.97
CA LEU A 958 -14.49 -6.88 -60.46
C LEU A 958 -14.99 -6.80 -61.91
N ASP A 959 -15.11 -7.95 -62.58
CA ASP A 959 -15.72 -8.04 -63.91
C ASP A 959 -17.21 -7.62 -63.87
N ALA A 960 -17.68 -6.96 -64.94
CA ALA A 960 -19.04 -6.41 -65.05
C ALA A 960 -20.14 -7.49 -65.15
N ARG A 961 -20.43 -8.16 -64.03
CA ARG A 961 -21.47 -9.18 -63.86
C ARG A 961 -22.65 -8.68 -63.00
N GLU A 962 -22.77 -7.37 -62.85
CA GLU A 962 -23.76 -6.68 -62.01
C GLU A 962 -25.19 -7.12 -62.35
N GLU A 963 -25.51 -7.20 -63.65
CA GLU A 963 -26.85 -7.57 -64.11
C GLU A 963 -27.18 -9.05 -63.83
N LYS A 964 -26.18 -9.93 -63.77
CA LYS A 964 -26.38 -11.35 -63.42
C LYS A 964 -26.72 -11.49 -61.93
N ALA A 965 -26.04 -10.74 -61.06
CA ALA A 965 -26.35 -10.71 -59.63
C ALA A 965 -27.71 -10.05 -59.35
N ALA A 966 -28.00 -8.89 -59.96
CA ALA A 966 -29.27 -8.21 -59.81
C ALA A 966 -30.46 -9.06 -60.29
N LYS A 967 -30.31 -9.73 -61.45
CA LYS A 967 -31.32 -10.66 -61.96
C LYS A 967 -31.55 -11.85 -61.01
N SER A 968 -30.48 -12.46 -60.51
CA SER A 968 -30.58 -13.58 -59.55
C SER A 968 -31.28 -13.17 -58.25
N PHE A 969 -31.02 -11.95 -57.75
CA PHE A 969 -31.70 -11.41 -56.57
C PHE A 969 -33.20 -11.21 -56.82
N PHE A 970 -33.55 -10.61 -57.95
CA PHE A 970 -34.94 -10.41 -58.36
C PHE A 970 -35.71 -11.73 -58.52
N GLU A 971 -35.12 -12.72 -59.21
CA GLU A 971 -35.73 -14.05 -59.39
C GLU A 971 -35.94 -14.77 -58.05
N SER A 972 -35.06 -14.55 -57.07
CA SER A 972 -35.19 -15.10 -55.72
C SER A 972 -36.36 -14.47 -54.95
N LEU A 973 -36.49 -13.12 -54.97
CA LEU A 973 -37.62 -12.43 -54.34
C LEU A 973 -38.97 -12.79 -54.99
N GLN A 974 -38.99 -13.01 -56.31
CA GLN A 974 -40.17 -13.56 -56.98
C GLN A 974 -40.50 -14.98 -56.50
N GLY A 975 -39.50 -15.82 -56.26
CA GLY A 975 -39.66 -17.15 -55.68
C GLY A 975 -40.26 -17.12 -54.27
N VAL A 976 -39.81 -16.18 -53.43
CA VAL A 976 -40.39 -15.93 -52.10
C VAL A 976 -41.88 -15.58 -52.24
N LYS A 977 -42.23 -14.59 -53.08
CA LYS A 977 -43.64 -14.21 -53.31
C LYS A 977 -44.50 -15.37 -53.81
N ALA A 978 -44.00 -16.13 -54.77
CA ALA A 978 -44.68 -17.30 -55.31
C ALA A 978 -44.90 -18.38 -54.23
N THR A 979 -43.99 -18.51 -53.28
CA THR A 979 -44.10 -19.44 -52.15
C THR A 979 -45.22 -19.02 -51.18
N TYR A 980 -45.23 -17.76 -50.72
CA TYR A 980 -46.28 -17.27 -49.82
C TYR A 980 -47.68 -17.40 -50.46
N ARG A 981 -47.80 -17.10 -51.76
CA ARG A 981 -49.04 -17.30 -52.52
C ARG A 981 -49.43 -18.78 -52.62
N PHE A 982 -48.48 -19.65 -52.97
CA PHE A 982 -48.74 -21.08 -53.08
C PHE A 982 -49.22 -21.70 -51.76
N VAL A 983 -48.54 -21.37 -50.65
CA VAL A 983 -48.90 -21.85 -49.31
C VAL A 983 -50.30 -21.37 -48.92
N LYS A 984 -50.64 -20.11 -49.20
CA LYS A 984 -51.99 -19.56 -48.98
C LYS A 984 -53.06 -20.26 -49.82
N ASP A 985 -52.79 -20.49 -51.11
CA ASP A 985 -53.74 -21.11 -52.04
C ASP A 985 -53.94 -22.62 -51.77
N HIS A 986 -52.97 -23.29 -51.14
CA HIS A 986 -52.96 -24.73 -50.87
C HIS A 986 -53.01 -25.07 -49.38
N GLU A 987 -53.30 -24.10 -48.51
CA GLU A 987 -53.28 -24.25 -47.04
C GLU A 987 -54.13 -25.45 -46.58
N ALA A 988 -55.35 -25.57 -47.12
CA ALA A 988 -56.24 -26.70 -46.81
C ALA A 988 -55.64 -28.06 -47.22
N VAL A 989 -54.97 -28.14 -48.37
CA VAL A 989 -54.36 -29.39 -48.87
C VAL A 989 -53.10 -29.73 -48.08
N LEU A 990 -52.35 -28.73 -47.64
CA LEU A 990 -51.17 -28.91 -46.80
C LEU A 990 -51.56 -29.30 -45.35
N ALA A 991 -52.71 -28.82 -44.86
CA ALA A 991 -53.24 -29.09 -43.52
C ALA A 991 -54.02 -30.43 -43.37
N ASP A 992 -54.70 -30.93 -44.42
CA ASP A 992 -55.71 -32.03 -44.39
C ASP A 992 -55.23 -33.39 -43.83
N LYS A 993 -53.96 -33.55 -43.44
CA LYS A 993 -53.44 -34.80 -42.83
C LYS A 993 -52.44 -34.60 -41.68
N MET A 994 -52.43 -33.45 -41.01
CA MET A 994 -51.62 -33.18 -39.80
C MET A 994 -52.21 -33.76 -38.50
N GLN A 995 -53.41 -34.35 -38.54
CA GLN A 995 -54.07 -34.97 -37.39
C GLN A 995 -53.42 -36.30 -36.95
N SER A 996 -52.25 -36.25 -36.32
CA SER A 996 -51.92 -37.16 -35.23
C SER A 996 -50.82 -36.60 -34.33
N ARG A 997 -51.25 -36.14 -33.15
CA ARG A 997 -50.49 -35.83 -31.91
C ARG A 997 -49.83 -34.43 -31.80
N ARG A 998 -50.61 -33.55 -31.12
CA ARG A 998 -50.33 -32.29 -30.36
C ARG A 998 -50.57 -30.91 -31.01
N SER A 999 -51.14 -30.05 -30.14
CA SER A 999 -51.59 -28.63 -30.14
C SER A 999 -52.19 -27.95 -31.38
N ALA A 1000 -53.19 -27.09 -31.14
CA ALA A 1000 -53.99 -26.35 -32.12
C ALA A 1000 -53.21 -25.31 -32.96
N ASP A 1001 -51.94 -25.03 -32.64
CA ASP A 1001 -51.07 -24.15 -33.45
C ASP A 1001 -50.31 -24.92 -34.56
N ALA A 1002 -50.42 -26.25 -34.60
CA ALA A 1002 -49.67 -27.12 -35.53
C ALA A 1002 -50.26 -27.21 -36.95
N ASP A 1003 -51.36 -26.50 -37.25
CA ASP A 1003 -52.11 -26.67 -38.50
C ASP A 1003 -51.64 -25.74 -39.65
N GLN A 1004 -50.64 -24.88 -39.43
CA GLN A 1004 -50.13 -23.93 -40.42
C GLN A 1004 -48.66 -24.19 -40.81
N VAL A 1005 -48.35 -23.98 -42.10
CA VAL A 1005 -46.97 -24.07 -42.62
C VAL A 1005 -46.13 -22.95 -41.97
N PRO A 1006 -45.03 -23.27 -41.27
CA PRO A 1006 -44.28 -22.30 -40.47
C PRO A 1006 -43.38 -21.43 -41.36
N LEU A 1007 -44.02 -20.49 -42.07
CA LEU A 1007 -43.32 -19.45 -42.84
C LEU A 1007 -42.96 -18.26 -41.94
N PRO A 1008 -41.81 -17.59 -42.15
CA PRO A 1008 -41.41 -16.43 -41.38
C PRO A 1008 -42.45 -15.32 -41.47
N GLY A 1009 -42.84 -14.75 -40.33
CA GLY A 1009 -43.83 -13.68 -40.25
C GLY A 1009 -45.30 -14.12 -40.34
N ALA A 1010 -45.64 -15.38 -40.62
CA ALA A 1010 -47.03 -15.82 -40.77
C ALA A 1010 -47.93 -15.58 -39.53
N GLN A 1011 -47.34 -15.52 -38.32
CA GLN A 1011 -48.04 -15.28 -37.05
C GLN A 1011 -47.42 -14.16 -36.18
N GLY A 1012 -46.56 -13.28 -36.73
CA GLY A 1012 -45.75 -12.34 -35.94
C GLY A 1012 -45.18 -11.14 -36.72
N PRO A 1013 -44.18 -10.40 -36.20
CA PRO A 1013 -43.67 -9.16 -36.80
C PRO A 1013 -43.01 -9.42 -38.16
N PHE A 1014 -43.81 -9.25 -39.22
CA PHE A 1014 -43.47 -9.59 -40.60
C PHE A 1014 -42.28 -8.79 -41.16
N ARG A 1015 -41.98 -7.62 -40.57
CA ARG A 1015 -40.95 -6.70 -41.06
C ARG A 1015 -39.53 -7.23 -40.87
N GLU A 1016 -39.23 -7.80 -39.71
CA GLU A 1016 -37.89 -8.32 -39.40
C GLU A 1016 -37.60 -9.58 -40.20
N SER A 1017 -38.61 -10.46 -40.32
CA SER A 1017 -38.52 -11.65 -41.17
C SER A 1017 -38.25 -11.26 -42.63
N ALA A 1018 -38.92 -10.22 -43.15
CA ALA A 1018 -38.66 -9.72 -44.49
C ALA A 1018 -37.24 -9.13 -44.64
N MET A 1019 -36.71 -8.44 -43.62
CA MET A 1019 -35.31 -7.95 -43.62
C MET A 1019 -34.32 -9.11 -43.70
N ILE A 1020 -34.52 -10.16 -42.91
CA ILE A 1020 -33.68 -11.37 -42.91
C ILE A 1020 -33.74 -12.06 -44.28
N ILE A 1021 -34.94 -12.27 -44.85
CA ILE A 1021 -35.10 -12.88 -46.19
C ILE A 1021 -34.36 -12.05 -47.26
N MET A 1022 -34.54 -10.73 -47.26
CA MET A 1022 -33.86 -9.85 -48.21
C MET A 1022 -32.34 -9.86 -48.01
N ALA A 1023 -31.85 -9.83 -46.78
CA ALA A 1023 -30.41 -9.87 -46.48
C ALA A 1023 -29.78 -11.21 -46.91
N PHE A 1024 -30.48 -12.33 -46.69
CA PHE A 1024 -30.08 -13.66 -47.13
C PHE A 1024 -29.89 -13.70 -48.65
N TYR A 1025 -30.93 -13.33 -49.43
CA TYR A 1025 -30.84 -13.36 -50.89
C TYR A 1025 -29.92 -12.28 -51.46
N ALA A 1026 -29.79 -11.13 -50.80
CA ALA A 1026 -28.85 -10.10 -51.20
C ALA A 1026 -27.40 -10.62 -51.08
N LYS A 1027 -27.07 -11.32 -49.99
CA LYS A 1027 -25.76 -11.96 -49.81
C LYS A 1027 -25.56 -13.15 -50.76
N GLU A 1028 -26.61 -13.96 -51.00
CA GLU A 1028 -26.54 -15.12 -51.90
C GLU A 1028 -26.31 -14.69 -53.35
N ALA A 1029 -27.00 -13.65 -53.82
CA ALA A 1029 -26.86 -13.13 -55.18
C ALA A 1029 -25.48 -12.50 -55.44
N LEU A 1030 -24.75 -12.04 -54.41
CA LEU A 1030 -23.35 -11.60 -54.55
C LEU A 1030 -22.42 -12.72 -55.01
N LYS A 1031 -22.74 -13.98 -54.73
CA LYS A 1031 -21.96 -15.12 -55.25
C LYS A 1031 -21.92 -15.14 -56.77
N ARG A 1032 -22.91 -14.53 -57.46
CA ARG A 1032 -22.94 -14.46 -58.94
C ARG A 1032 -21.92 -13.49 -59.55
N LEU A 1033 -21.23 -12.70 -58.73
CA LEU A 1033 -20.16 -11.79 -59.17
C LEU A 1033 -18.85 -12.51 -59.51
N SER A 1034 -18.64 -13.74 -59.02
CA SER A 1034 -17.51 -14.59 -59.42
C SER A 1034 -17.97 -16.02 -59.73
N GLU A 1035 -17.22 -16.73 -60.56
CA GLU A 1035 -17.42 -18.16 -60.82
C GLU A 1035 -16.55 -19.07 -59.93
N ASN A 1036 -15.62 -18.49 -59.18
CA ASN A 1036 -14.73 -19.21 -58.28
C ASN A 1036 -15.23 -19.13 -56.83
N GLU A 1037 -15.49 -20.29 -56.21
CA GLU A 1037 -16.00 -20.39 -54.83
C GLU A 1037 -15.09 -19.71 -53.80
N ASP A 1038 -13.76 -19.81 -53.94
CA ASP A 1038 -12.81 -19.17 -53.03
C ASP A 1038 -12.89 -17.64 -53.13
N GLN A 1039 -13.07 -17.11 -54.35
CA GLN A 1039 -13.24 -15.67 -54.56
C GLN A 1039 -14.59 -15.17 -54.06
N GLN A 1040 -15.65 -15.97 -54.20
CA GLN A 1040 -16.97 -15.65 -53.65
C GLN A 1040 -16.92 -15.54 -52.13
N LYS A 1041 -16.27 -16.51 -51.47
CA LYS A 1041 -16.09 -16.51 -50.01
C LYS A 1041 -15.24 -15.33 -49.55
N ALA A 1042 -14.11 -15.09 -50.20
CA ALA A 1042 -13.24 -13.95 -49.91
C ALA A 1042 -13.96 -12.60 -50.07
N LEU A 1043 -14.79 -12.44 -51.11
CA LEU A 1043 -15.59 -11.23 -51.32
C LEU A 1043 -16.64 -11.02 -50.24
N GLN A 1044 -17.35 -12.08 -49.83
CA GLN A 1044 -18.35 -11.99 -48.76
C GLN A 1044 -17.72 -11.63 -47.41
N GLU A 1045 -16.55 -12.18 -47.11
CA GLU A 1045 -15.78 -11.83 -45.91
C GLU A 1045 -15.25 -10.39 -45.98
N ALA A 1046 -14.71 -9.98 -47.13
CA ALA A 1046 -14.15 -8.64 -47.34
C ALA A 1046 -15.20 -7.51 -47.21
N LEU A 1047 -16.44 -7.76 -47.64
CA LEU A 1047 -17.52 -6.77 -47.57
C LEU A 1047 -18.03 -6.53 -46.14
N MET A 1048 -17.80 -7.45 -45.19
CA MET A 1048 -18.22 -7.32 -43.79
C MET A 1048 -19.66 -6.82 -43.59
N LEU A 1049 -20.60 -7.29 -44.43
CA LEU A 1049 -22.01 -6.82 -44.44
C LEU A 1049 -22.78 -7.06 -43.13
N ARG A 1050 -22.17 -7.76 -42.17
CA ARG A 1050 -22.69 -7.89 -40.81
C ARG A 1050 -22.88 -6.52 -40.15
N PHE A 1051 -21.93 -5.60 -40.25
CA PHE A 1051 -22.00 -4.30 -39.56
C PHE A 1051 -23.14 -3.40 -40.07
N PRO A 1052 -23.29 -3.12 -41.38
CA PRO A 1052 -24.41 -2.33 -41.87
C PRO A 1052 -25.75 -3.02 -41.60
N LEU A 1053 -25.79 -4.37 -41.58
CA LEU A 1053 -27.00 -5.10 -41.23
C LEU A 1053 -27.38 -4.95 -39.75
N GLN A 1054 -26.41 -5.04 -38.83
CA GLN A 1054 -26.66 -4.78 -37.40
C GLN A 1054 -27.19 -3.35 -37.21
N LYS A 1055 -26.63 -2.36 -37.91
CA LYS A 1055 -27.09 -0.97 -37.87
C LYS A 1055 -28.53 -0.82 -38.37
N VAL A 1056 -28.89 -1.50 -39.46
CA VAL A 1056 -30.27 -1.53 -39.97
C VAL A 1056 -31.20 -2.19 -38.95
N LEU A 1057 -30.84 -3.35 -38.41
CA LEU A 1057 -31.68 -4.08 -37.44
C LEU A 1057 -31.85 -3.32 -36.11
N ARG A 1058 -30.88 -2.49 -35.70
CA ARG A 1058 -31.06 -1.59 -34.54
C ARG A 1058 -32.25 -0.64 -34.70
N SER A 1059 -32.60 -0.28 -35.93
CA SER A 1059 -33.77 0.58 -36.18
C SER A 1059 -35.11 -0.10 -35.87
N THR A 1060 -35.14 -1.42 -35.64
CA THR A 1060 -36.34 -2.16 -35.23
C THR A 1060 -36.57 -2.15 -33.72
N GLY A 1061 -35.62 -1.63 -32.93
CA GLY A 1061 -35.71 -1.55 -31.46
C GLY A 1061 -35.19 -2.78 -30.71
N LYS A 1062 -34.61 -3.75 -31.43
CA LYS A 1062 -33.98 -4.95 -30.84
C LYS A 1062 -32.73 -4.63 -30.03
N THR A 1063 -32.46 -5.45 -29.03
CA THR A 1063 -31.20 -5.45 -28.26
C THR A 1063 -30.04 -5.97 -29.12
N LEU A 1064 -28.81 -5.64 -28.74
CA LEU A 1064 -27.59 -6.12 -29.42
C LEU A 1064 -27.53 -7.66 -29.50
N GLU A 1065 -27.93 -8.37 -28.44
CA GLU A 1065 -27.95 -9.84 -28.42
C GLU A 1065 -28.98 -10.44 -29.39
N GLU A 1066 -30.15 -9.82 -29.52
CA GLU A 1066 -31.17 -10.24 -30.48
C GLU A 1066 -30.70 -10.01 -31.92
N ILE A 1067 -30.03 -8.89 -32.16
CA ILE A 1067 -29.46 -8.56 -33.48
C ILE A 1067 -28.33 -9.52 -33.83
N ASP A 1068 -27.41 -9.81 -32.91
CA ASP A 1068 -26.34 -10.77 -33.15
C ASP A 1068 -26.88 -12.17 -33.43
N ARG A 1069 -27.99 -12.54 -32.80
CA ARG A 1069 -28.70 -13.79 -33.07
C ARG A 1069 -29.31 -13.81 -34.48
N ASP A 1070 -29.94 -12.72 -34.92
CA ASP A 1070 -30.47 -12.61 -36.30
C ASP A 1070 -29.35 -12.69 -37.34
N VAL A 1071 -28.17 -12.15 -37.03
CA VAL A 1071 -26.99 -12.26 -37.89
C VAL A 1071 -26.46 -13.69 -37.94
N ASP A 1072 -26.42 -14.40 -36.80
CA ASP A 1072 -26.03 -15.81 -36.76
C ASP A 1072 -26.97 -16.69 -37.55
N LEU A 1073 -28.27 -16.43 -37.46
CA LEU A 1073 -29.28 -17.08 -38.28
C LEU A 1073 -28.96 -16.91 -39.78
N LEU A 1074 -28.66 -15.69 -40.21
CA LEU A 1074 -28.32 -15.42 -41.61
C LEU A 1074 -27.08 -16.17 -42.07
N ASP A 1075 -26.04 -16.22 -41.25
CA ASP A 1075 -24.83 -16.98 -41.54
C ASP A 1075 -25.10 -18.49 -41.60
N LEU A 1076 -25.94 -19.01 -40.69
CA LEU A 1076 -26.38 -20.42 -40.69
C LEU A 1076 -27.20 -20.75 -41.95
N LEU A 1077 -28.09 -19.84 -42.36
CA LEU A 1077 -28.86 -19.97 -43.60
C LEU A 1077 -27.96 -19.91 -44.84
N LEU A 1078 -26.92 -19.08 -44.88
CA LEU A 1078 -25.98 -19.03 -46.01
C LEU A 1078 -25.07 -20.26 -46.10
N ALA A 1079 -24.69 -20.82 -44.96
CA ALA A 1079 -23.85 -22.01 -44.90
C ALA A 1079 -24.63 -23.29 -45.24
N ASN A 1080 -25.85 -23.43 -44.70
CA ASN A 1080 -26.63 -24.67 -44.78
C ASN A 1080 -27.83 -24.58 -45.74
N GLY A 1081 -28.17 -23.38 -46.21
CA GLY A 1081 -29.10 -23.10 -47.32
C GLY A 1081 -30.41 -23.87 -47.25
N SER A 1082 -30.86 -24.30 -48.43
CA SER A 1082 -31.92 -25.30 -48.57
C SER A 1082 -31.45 -26.70 -48.19
N GLY A 1083 -30.15 -26.93 -47.92
CA GLY A 1083 -29.53 -28.24 -47.87
C GLY A 1083 -30.20 -29.24 -46.93
N VAL A 1084 -30.68 -28.80 -45.76
CA VAL A 1084 -31.38 -29.66 -44.78
C VAL A 1084 -32.73 -30.15 -45.30
N PHE A 1085 -33.48 -29.29 -45.99
CA PHE A 1085 -34.86 -29.55 -46.43
C PHE A 1085 -35.01 -29.57 -47.97
N ASP A 1086 -33.94 -29.63 -48.75
CA ASP A 1086 -34.04 -29.74 -50.22
C ASP A 1086 -34.13 -31.21 -50.62
N LEU A 1087 -35.33 -31.65 -50.99
CA LEU A 1087 -35.63 -33.02 -51.38
C LEU A 1087 -35.85 -33.21 -52.88
N ARG A 1088 -35.44 -32.25 -53.74
CA ARG A 1088 -35.57 -32.38 -55.20
C ARG A 1088 -34.90 -33.63 -55.75
N ASP A 1089 -33.71 -33.97 -55.26
CA ASP A 1089 -33.01 -35.20 -55.66
C ASP A 1089 -33.79 -36.47 -55.30
N ALA A 1090 -34.51 -36.46 -54.18
CA ALA A 1090 -35.34 -37.58 -53.74
C ALA A 1090 -36.63 -37.71 -54.57
N LEU A 1091 -37.20 -36.58 -55.02
CA LEU A 1091 -38.31 -36.56 -55.97
C LEU A 1091 -37.88 -37.13 -57.33
N LEU A 1092 -36.75 -36.66 -57.87
CA LEU A 1092 -36.19 -37.11 -59.15
C LEU A 1092 -35.77 -38.58 -59.12
N GLY A 1093 -35.26 -39.05 -57.97
CA GLY A 1093 -34.93 -40.46 -57.73
C GLY A 1093 -36.13 -41.38 -57.49
N GLY A 1094 -37.36 -40.86 -57.45
CA GLY A 1094 -38.58 -41.64 -57.15
C GLY A 1094 -38.64 -42.17 -55.71
N LEU A 1095 -37.81 -41.63 -54.82
CA LEU A 1095 -37.63 -42.08 -53.43
C LEU A 1095 -38.63 -41.44 -52.46
N LEU A 1096 -39.42 -40.47 -52.93
CA LEU A 1096 -40.55 -39.92 -52.17
C LEU A 1096 -41.77 -40.84 -52.29
N PRO A 1097 -42.27 -41.40 -51.17
CA PRO A 1097 -43.41 -42.32 -51.19
C PRO A 1097 -44.65 -41.70 -51.87
N LYS A 1098 -45.43 -42.52 -52.57
CA LYS A 1098 -46.79 -42.16 -53.00
C LYS A 1098 -47.82 -42.31 -51.85
N GLU A 1099 -47.52 -43.14 -50.85
CA GLU A 1099 -48.36 -43.40 -49.65
C GLU A 1099 -47.52 -43.71 -48.39
N LYS A 1100 -48.12 -43.63 -47.19
CA LYS A 1100 -47.47 -43.79 -45.88
C LYS A 1100 -46.79 -45.16 -45.73
N THR A 1101 -45.48 -45.17 -45.50
CA THR A 1101 -44.77 -46.32 -44.91
C THR A 1101 -44.20 -45.89 -43.55
N GLY A 1102 -44.30 -46.75 -42.53
CA GLY A 1102 -43.85 -46.45 -41.15
C GLY A 1102 -42.33 -46.47 -40.95
N LYS A 1103 -41.53 -46.28 -42.01
CA LYS A 1103 -40.07 -46.23 -41.96
C LYS A 1103 -39.60 -44.91 -42.55
N VAL A 1104 -38.58 -44.30 -41.94
CA VAL A 1104 -37.90 -43.11 -42.44
C VAL A 1104 -37.31 -43.45 -43.82
N PRO A 1105 -37.68 -42.74 -44.91
CA PRO A 1105 -37.09 -42.99 -46.22
C PRO A 1105 -35.58 -42.76 -46.19
N LEU A 1106 -34.81 -43.57 -46.94
CA LEU A 1106 -33.34 -43.44 -47.07
C LEU A 1106 -32.88 -42.01 -47.46
N ALA A 1107 -33.78 -41.24 -48.10
CA ALA A 1107 -33.56 -39.83 -48.44
C ALA A 1107 -33.44 -38.89 -47.23
N PHE A 1108 -33.99 -39.24 -46.07
CA PHE A 1108 -33.98 -38.40 -44.85
C PHE A 1108 -32.77 -38.69 -43.96
N GLU A 1109 -32.19 -39.90 -44.02
CA GLU A 1109 -30.97 -40.25 -43.25
C GLU A 1109 -29.84 -39.24 -43.50
N LYS A 1110 -29.58 -38.91 -44.77
CA LYS A 1110 -28.56 -37.92 -45.13
C LYS A 1110 -28.85 -36.53 -44.56
N LYS A 1111 -30.12 -36.16 -44.44
CA LYS A 1111 -30.55 -34.86 -43.90
C LYS A 1111 -30.44 -34.83 -42.38
N LEU A 1112 -30.78 -35.92 -41.69
CA LEU A 1112 -30.61 -36.06 -40.24
C LEU A 1112 -29.13 -35.98 -39.83
N LYS A 1113 -28.24 -36.62 -40.59
CA LYS A 1113 -26.78 -36.52 -40.41
C LYS A 1113 -26.27 -35.09 -40.57
N LEU A 1114 -26.76 -34.36 -41.57
CA LEU A 1114 -26.41 -32.95 -41.76
C LEU A 1114 -26.82 -32.10 -40.55
N VAL A 1115 -28.00 -32.31 -39.97
CA VAL A 1115 -28.42 -31.60 -38.75
C VAL A 1115 -27.56 -31.99 -37.55
N ALA A 1116 -27.15 -33.26 -37.43
CA ALA A 1116 -26.25 -33.72 -36.37
C ALA A 1116 -24.87 -33.04 -36.46
N GLU A 1117 -24.32 -32.89 -37.67
CA GLU A 1117 -23.07 -32.15 -37.92
C GLU A 1117 -23.22 -30.66 -37.57
N MET A 1118 -24.37 -30.04 -37.91
CA MET A 1118 -24.65 -28.64 -37.58
C MET A 1118 -24.66 -28.37 -36.06
N LEU A 1119 -25.01 -29.36 -35.22
CA LEU A 1119 -24.99 -29.19 -33.75
C LEU A 1119 -23.58 -28.99 -33.18
N ASP A 1120 -22.52 -29.27 -33.95
CA ASP A 1120 -21.14 -28.98 -33.57
C ASP A 1120 -20.70 -27.55 -33.90
N ASP A 1121 -21.46 -26.81 -34.72
CA ASP A 1121 -21.16 -25.43 -35.08
C ASP A 1121 -21.40 -24.49 -33.88
N LEU A 1122 -20.39 -23.67 -33.55
CA LEU A 1122 -20.46 -22.68 -32.46
C LEU A 1122 -21.56 -21.63 -32.68
N LYS A 1123 -21.80 -21.19 -33.93
CA LYS A 1123 -22.86 -20.24 -34.28
C LYS A 1123 -24.24 -20.88 -34.06
N MET A 1124 -24.37 -22.16 -34.41
CA MET A 1124 -25.59 -22.93 -34.16
C MET A 1124 -25.88 -23.01 -32.66
N ARG A 1125 -24.89 -23.40 -31.85
CA ARG A 1125 -25.01 -23.47 -30.38
C ARG A 1125 -25.38 -22.13 -29.75
N ARG A 1126 -24.79 -21.03 -30.24
CA ARG A 1126 -25.11 -19.68 -29.77
C ARG A 1126 -26.53 -19.27 -30.15
N TYR A 1127 -26.96 -19.53 -31.39
CA TYR A 1127 -28.31 -19.21 -31.86
C TYR A 1127 -29.38 -19.89 -31.02
N ILE A 1128 -29.25 -21.20 -30.80
CA ILE A 1128 -30.23 -21.98 -30.00
C ILE A 1128 -30.12 -21.74 -28.49
N GLY A 1129 -29.16 -20.93 -28.05
CA GLY A 1129 -28.94 -20.60 -26.63
C GLY A 1129 -28.49 -21.82 -25.81
N ALA A 1130 -27.51 -22.57 -26.30
CA ALA A 1130 -26.95 -23.70 -25.58
C ALA A 1130 -26.22 -23.24 -24.31
N ASN A 1131 -26.61 -23.77 -23.15
CA ASN A 1131 -26.01 -23.46 -21.85
C ASN A 1131 -25.57 -24.75 -21.13
N LEU A 1132 -24.48 -24.68 -20.39
CA LEU A 1132 -23.96 -25.80 -19.60
C LEU A 1132 -24.63 -25.84 -18.22
N TYR A 1133 -25.27 -26.96 -17.89
CA TYR A 1133 -25.86 -27.22 -16.58
C TYR A 1133 -25.60 -28.69 -16.19
N GLU A 1134 -25.06 -28.92 -15.00
CA GLU A 1134 -24.72 -30.27 -14.49
C GLU A 1134 -23.96 -31.14 -15.52
N GLU A 1135 -22.89 -30.58 -16.10
CA GLU A 1135 -22.03 -31.23 -17.12
C GLU A 1135 -22.70 -31.58 -18.46
N ALA A 1136 -23.96 -31.17 -18.69
CA ALA A 1136 -24.67 -31.36 -19.95
C ALA A 1136 -25.07 -30.02 -20.61
N TRP A 1137 -25.01 -29.97 -21.93
CA TRP A 1137 -25.44 -28.80 -22.71
C TRP A 1137 -26.94 -28.89 -23.02
N TYR A 1138 -27.71 -27.91 -22.57
CA TYR A 1138 -29.15 -27.76 -22.86
C TYR A 1138 -29.38 -26.58 -23.80
N PHE A 1139 -30.34 -26.69 -24.72
CA PHE A 1139 -30.70 -25.61 -25.63
C PHE A 1139 -32.18 -25.22 -25.53
N SER A 1140 -32.54 -24.01 -25.99
CA SER A 1140 -33.93 -23.54 -25.99
C SER A 1140 -34.74 -24.24 -27.08
N LYS A 1141 -35.87 -24.84 -26.67
CA LYS A 1141 -36.86 -25.44 -27.56
C LYS A 1141 -37.31 -24.43 -28.63
N GLU A 1142 -37.74 -23.26 -28.19
CA GLU A 1142 -38.35 -22.24 -29.05
C GLU A 1142 -37.37 -21.79 -30.13
N LYS A 1143 -36.10 -21.56 -29.77
CA LYS A 1143 -35.06 -21.13 -30.71
C LYS A 1143 -34.66 -22.24 -31.70
N PHE A 1144 -34.66 -23.49 -31.27
CA PHE A 1144 -34.39 -24.62 -32.17
C PHE A 1144 -35.52 -24.81 -33.18
N GLU A 1145 -36.78 -24.75 -32.74
CA GLU A 1145 -37.96 -24.80 -33.60
C GLU A 1145 -38.01 -23.63 -34.59
N GLU A 1146 -37.62 -22.43 -34.15
CA GLU A 1146 -37.48 -21.24 -34.99
C GLU A 1146 -36.42 -21.45 -36.09
N LEU A 1147 -35.23 -21.94 -35.75
CA LEU A 1147 -34.18 -22.22 -36.74
C LEU A 1147 -34.65 -23.22 -37.80
N LEU A 1148 -35.27 -24.32 -37.36
CA LEU A 1148 -35.74 -25.35 -38.28
C LEU A 1148 -36.80 -24.78 -39.23
N SER A 1149 -37.68 -23.91 -38.74
CA SER A 1149 -38.67 -23.20 -39.55
C SER A 1149 -38.02 -22.30 -40.60
N TRP A 1150 -36.93 -21.60 -40.25
CA TRP A 1150 -36.14 -20.81 -41.18
C TRP A 1150 -35.44 -21.65 -42.27
N LEU A 1151 -34.79 -22.74 -41.88
CA LEU A 1151 -34.13 -23.67 -42.81
C LEU A 1151 -35.16 -24.34 -43.76
N PHE A 1152 -36.31 -24.73 -43.21
CA PHE A 1152 -37.44 -25.25 -43.98
C PHE A 1152 -37.93 -24.23 -45.00
N SER A 1153 -38.12 -22.98 -44.58
CA SER A 1153 -38.61 -21.91 -45.44
C SER A 1153 -37.62 -21.57 -46.56
N ALA A 1154 -36.32 -21.54 -46.27
CA ALA A 1154 -35.27 -21.36 -47.28
C ALA A 1154 -35.32 -22.44 -48.38
N ALA A 1155 -35.61 -23.70 -48.01
CA ALA A 1155 -35.77 -24.78 -48.98
C ALA A 1155 -37.03 -24.65 -49.83
N ILE A 1156 -38.17 -24.25 -49.24
CA ILE A 1156 -39.38 -24.05 -50.02
C ILE A 1156 -39.19 -22.90 -51.01
N PHE A 1157 -38.62 -21.77 -50.58
CA PHE A 1157 -38.40 -20.63 -51.47
C PHE A 1157 -37.61 -21.02 -52.74
N GLU A 1158 -36.65 -21.95 -52.61
CA GLU A 1158 -35.86 -22.49 -53.72
C GLU A 1158 -36.67 -23.35 -54.71
N TYR A 1159 -37.81 -23.93 -54.33
CA TYR A 1159 -38.68 -24.67 -55.26
C TYR A 1159 -39.46 -23.75 -56.22
N PHE A 1160 -39.51 -22.46 -55.89
CA PHE A 1160 -40.25 -21.45 -56.64
C PHE A 1160 -39.34 -20.41 -57.31
N SER A 1161 -38.03 -20.39 -57.03
CA SER A 1161 -37.05 -19.54 -57.71
C SER A 1161 -36.71 -20.09 -59.11
N LYS A 1162 -36.60 -19.21 -60.12
CA LYS A 1162 -36.14 -19.59 -61.46
C LYS A 1162 -34.65 -19.30 -61.57
N GLY A 1163 -33.78 -20.32 -61.64
CA GLY A 1163 -32.35 -20.02 -61.80
C GLY A 1163 -31.32 -21.13 -61.57
N LYS A 1164 -31.69 -22.34 -61.16
CA LYS A 1164 -30.79 -23.51 -61.22
C LYS A 1164 -31.10 -24.30 -62.49
N GLU A 1165 -30.08 -24.65 -63.24
CA GLU A 1165 -30.11 -25.17 -64.63
C GLU A 1165 -30.83 -26.51 -64.84
N ILE A 1166 -31.75 -26.91 -63.95
CA ILE A 1166 -32.48 -28.19 -64.01
C ILE A 1166 -33.99 -27.99 -64.25
N ASP A 1167 -34.57 -26.81 -64.04
CA ASP A 1167 -36.03 -26.69 -63.96
C ASP A 1167 -36.75 -26.34 -65.27
N GLY A 1168 -37.05 -27.38 -66.04
CA GLY A 1168 -38.31 -27.44 -66.78
C GLY A 1168 -39.46 -27.75 -65.82
N PHE A 1169 -40.10 -26.71 -65.26
CA PHE A 1169 -41.41 -26.69 -64.58
C PHE A 1169 -41.76 -27.90 -63.68
N LEU A 1170 -41.35 -27.88 -62.41
CA LEU A 1170 -42.07 -28.62 -61.35
C LEU A 1170 -43.56 -28.27 -61.41
N SER A 1171 -44.41 -29.28 -61.58
CA SER A 1171 -45.87 -29.13 -61.54
C SER A 1171 -46.36 -28.75 -60.13
N ALA A 1172 -47.57 -28.20 -60.03
CA ALA A 1172 -48.16 -27.88 -58.72
C ALA A 1172 -48.28 -29.11 -57.81
N ASP A 1173 -48.49 -30.30 -58.38
CA ASP A 1173 -48.54 -31.57 -57.63
C ASP A 1173 -47.15 -31.94 -57.07
N GLU A 1174 -46.10 -31.83 -57.87
CA GLU A 1174 -44.72 -32.10 -57.44
C GLU A 1174 -44.25 -31.16 -56.33
N ARG A 1175 -44.58 -29.86 -56.43
CA ARG A 1175 -44.30 -28.88 -55.37
C ARG A 1175 -45.07 -29.21 -54.08
N THR A 1176 -46.33 -29.60 -54.20
CA THR A 1176 -47.13 -30.05 -53.04
C THR A 1176 -46.51 -31.28 -52.37
N ARG A 1177 -45.97 -32.22 -53.15
CA ARG A 1177 -45.31 -33.44 -52.63
C ARG A 1177 -43.98 -33.12 -51.94
N LEU A 1178 -43.17 -32.21 -52.48
CA LEU A 1178 -41.93 -31.75 -51.86
C LEU A 1178 -42.20 -31.04 -50.52
N VAL A 1179 -43.07 -30.02 -50.53
CA VAL A 1179 -43.42 -29.26 -49.31
C VAL A 1179 -43.95 -30.17 -48.20
N ARG A 1180 -44.77 -31.18 -48.53
CA ARG A 1180 -45.25 -32.17 -47.56
C ARG A 1180 -44.14 -33.06 -47.00
N ALA A 1181 -43.18 -33.46 -47.82
CA ALA A 1181 -42.06 -34.27 -47.37
C ALA A 1181 -41.14 -33.49 -46.43
N ASP A 1182 -40.91 -32.20 -46.72
CA ASP A 1182 -40.13 -31.30 -45.87
C ASP A 1182 -40.84 -30.99 -44.55
N LEU A 1183 -42.16 -30.80 -44.57
CA LEU A 1183 -42.98 -30.66 -43.35
C LEU A 1183 -42.88 -31.91 -42.47
N PHE A 1184 -42.91 -33.10 -43.06
CA PHE A 1184 -42.73 -34.33 -42.32
C PHE A 1184 -41.34 -34.42 -41.66
N LEU A 1185 -40.28 -34.05 -42.39
CA LEU A 1185 -38.92 -34.01 -41.85
C LEU A 1185 -38.80 -32.98 -40.71
N LEU A 1186 -39.45 -31.81 -40.86
CA LEU A 1186 -39.45 -30.74 -39.86
C LEU A 1186 -40.04 -31.23 -38.53
N HIS A 1187 -41.23 -31.83 -38.57
CA HIS A 1187 -41.86 -32.39 -37.38
C HIS A 1187 -41.07 -33.56 -36.79
N THR A 1188 -40.41 -34.36 -37.63
CA THR A 1188 -39.56 -35.46 -37.16
C THR A 1188 -38.37 -34.93 -36.35
N LEU A 1189 -37.72 -33.86 -36.80
CA LEU A 1189 -36.62 -33.21 -36.08
C LEU A 1189 -37.10 -32.59 -34.75
N MET A 1190 -38.27 -31.95 -34.75
CA MET A 1190 -38.89 -31.43 -33.52
C MET A 1190 -39.17 -32.56 -32.53
N GLU A 1191 -39.73 -33.68 -32.98
CA GLU A 1191 -40.00 -34.84 -32.12
C GLU A 1191 -38.72 -35.46 -31.55
N PHE A 1192 -37.64 -35.55 -32.34
CA PHE A 1192 -36.34 -35.99 -31.83
C PHE A 1192 -35.79 -35.08 -30.75
N SER A 1193 -35.94 -33.76 -30.90
CA SER A 1193 -35.49 -32.77 -29.89
C SER A 1193 -36.26 -32.90 -28.57
N GLU A 1194 -37.59 -33.12 -28.63
CA GLU A 1194 -38.42 -33.34 -27.44
C GLU A 1194 -38.03 -34.64 -26.74
N ARG A 1195 -37.84 -35.73 -27.50
CA ARG A 1195 -37.40 -37.03 -26.96
C ARG A 1195 -35.97 -36.99 -26.39
N ALA A 1196 -35.13 -36.05 -26.82
CA ALA A 1196 -33.79 -35.83 -26.30
C ALA A 1196 -33.79 -34.96 -25.01
N GLY A 1197 -34.95 -34.47 -24.56
CA GLY A 1197 -35.02 -33.56 -23.42
C GLY A 1197 -34.29 -32.24 -23.65
N TYR A 1198 -34.15 -31.82 -24.91
CA TYR A 1198 -33.42 -30.61 -25.33
C TYR A 1198 -31.94 -30.60 -24.89
N GLN A 1199 -31.35 -31.77 -24.69
CA GLN A 1199 -29.92 -31.94 -24.47
C GLN A 1199 -29.20 -32.10 -25.80
N LEU A 1200 -28.16 -31.28 -26.03
CA LEU A 1200 -27.44 -31.23 -27.30
C LEU A 1200 -26.77 -32.57 -27.65
N GLY A 1201 -26.09 -33.19 -26.67
CA GLY A 1201 -25.44 -34.49 -26.85
C GLY A 1201 -26.45 -35.62 -27.09
N ALA A 1202 -27.58 -35.63 -26.37
CA ALA A 1202 -28.61 -36.65 -26.53
C ALA A 1202 -29.35 -36.53 -27.87
N LEU A 1203 -29.58 -35.30 -28.35
CA LEU A 1203 -30.18 -35.06 -29.67
C LEU A 1203 -29.24 -35.54 -30.78
N LYS A 1204 -27.96 -35.19 -30.71
CA LYS A 1204 -26.96 -35.63 -31.69
C LYS A 1204 -26.92 -37.15 -31.82
N ASN A 1205 -26.81 -37.86 -30.70
CA ASN A 1205 -26.81 -39.33 -30.69
C ASN A 1205 -28.09 -39.90 -31.32
N LYS A 1206 -29.27 -39.34 -31.01
CA LYS A 1206 -30.55 -39.78 -31.60
C LYS A 1206 -30.63 -39.54 -33.11
N LEU A 1207 -30.08 -38.42 -33.61
CA LEU A 1207 -30.05 -38.12 -35.04
C LEU A 1207 -29.11 -39.04 -35.81
N GLU A 1208 -27.97 -39.39 -35.19
CA GLU A 1208 -27.01 -40.35 -35.74
C GLU A 1208 -27.55 -41.79 -35.73
N GLU A 1209 -28.17 -42.22 -34.62
CA GLU A 1209 -28.79 -43.55 -34.46
C GLU A 1209 -30.01 -43.76 -35.36
N ALA A 1210 -30.82 -42.71 -35.60
CA ALA A 1210 -31.99 -42.81 -36.48
C ALA A 1210 -31.63 -42.84 -37.97
N GLY A 1211 -30.37 -42.55 -38.30
CA GLY A 1211 -29.84 -42.69 -39.65
C GLY A 1211 -29.49 -44.15 -40.00
N GLU A 1212 -29.10 -44.97 -39.04
CA GLU A 1212 -28.85 -46.41 -39.21
C GLU A 1212 -30.13 -47.24 -39.27
#